data_AF-A0A7K5ERG9-F1
#
_entry.id   AF-A0A7K5ERG9-F1
#
_cell.length_a   1.000
_cell.length_b   1.000
_cell.length_c   1.000
_cell.angle_alpha   90.00
_cell.angle_beta   90.00
_cell.angle_gamma   90.00
#
_symmetry.space_group_name_H-M   'P 1'
#
loop_
_entity.id
_entity.type
_entity.pdbx_description
1 polymer ?
#
loop_
_entity_poly.entity_id
_entity_poly.type
_entity_poly.pdbx_seq_one_letter_code
_entity_poly.pdbx_strand_id
1 'polypeptide(L)'
;METLESELTCPICLELFEDPLLLPCAHSLCFNCAHRILVSHCATNEPVESITAFQCPTCRYVITLSQRGLDGLKRNVTLQNIIDRFQKASVSGPNSPSETRRERAFDNNSMSSCEKVLCQFCDQDPAQEAVKTCVTCEVSYCEECLKATHPNKKPFTGHRLIEPIPDSHIRGLMCLEHEDEKVNMYCVTDDQLICALCKLVGRHRDHQVAALSDRYDKLKQNLESNLTNLIKRNTELETLLAKLIQTCQHVEVNASRQETKLMEECDQLIEIIQQRRQIIGTKIKEGKVVRLRKLAQQIANCKQCIERSTSLISQAEQSLKENDHARFLQTAKNITERVSMATASSQVLIPEINLNDTFDTFALDFTREKKLLECLDYLTAPNPPTIREELCTASYDTITVHWTSDDEFSVVSYELQYTIFTGQANVVSLCNSADSWMIVPNIKQNHYTVHGLQSGTKYIFIVKAINQAGSRSSEPGKLKTNSQPFKLDPKSAHRKLKVSHDNLTVERDETSSKKSHTPERFTSQGSYGVAGNVFIDSGRHYWEVVISGSTWYAIGISYKSAPKHEWIGKNSASWVLCRCNNTWVVRHNSKEIPIEPAPHLRRVGILLDYDNGSLAFYDALNSLHLYTFDITFGQPVCPTFTVWNKCLTIITGLPIPDHLDSSEQLA
;
A
#
# COMPACT_ATOMS: atom_id res chain seq x y z
N MET A 1 -30.08 18.74 -13.07
CA MET A 1 -30.59 20.01 -12.49
C MET A 1 -30.89 19.84 -11.00
N GLU A 2 -31.34 18.66 -10.56
CA GLU A 2 -31.57 18.30 -9.14
C GLU A 2 -30.35 18.45 -8.22
N THR A 3 -29.12 18.26 -8.72
CA THR A 3 -27.89 18.37 -7.90
C THR A 3 -27.52 19.80 -7.51
N LEU A 4 -27.89 20.80 -8.31
CA LEU A 4 -27.57 22.21 -8.04
C LEU A 4 -28.62 22.84 -7.10
N GLU A 5 -29.87 22.37 -7.19
CA GLU A 5 -30.96 22.84 -6.32
C GLU A 5 -30.71 22.44 -4.87
N SER A 6 -30.20 21.23 -4.61
CA SER A 6 -29.82 20.79 -3.25
C SER A 6 -28.69 21.60 -2.62
N GLU A 7 -27.84 22.26 -3.42
CA GLU A 7 -26.76 23.13 -2.89
C GLU A 7 -27.25 24.56 -2.59
N LEU A 8 -28.43 24.93 -3.10
CA LEU A 8 -29.04 26.24 -2.92
C LEU A 8 -30.20 26.23 -1.91
N THR A 9 -30.43 25.11 -1.23
CA THR A 9 -31.48 24.96 -0.22
C THR A 9 -30.95 25.16 1.20
N CYS A 10 -31.78 25.79 2.02
CA CYS A 10 -31.50 25.99 3.43
C CYS A 10 -31.68 24.68 4.20
N PRO A 11 -30.71 24.26 5.05
CA PRO A 11 -30.77 22.98 5.76
C PRO A 11 -31.87 22.92 6.84
N ILE A 12 -32.58 24.02 7.10
CA ILE A 12 -33.62 24.12 8.12
C ILE A 12 -35.03 24.10 7.50
N CYS A 13 -35.30 24.96 6.51
CA CYS A 13 -36.61 24.96 5.85
C CYS A 13 -36.67 24.03 4.64
N LEU A 14 -35.53 23.52 4.15
CA LEU A 14 -35.39 22.68 2.96
C LEU A 14 -35.87 23.33 1.65
N GLU A 15 -36.12 24.63 1.68
CA GLU A 15 -36.45 25.49 0.54
C GLU A 15 -35.21 26.28 0.09
N LEU A 16 -35.25 26.87 -1.11
CA LEU A 16 -34.21 27.81 -1.57
C LEU A 16 -33.98 28.92 -0.53
N PHE A 17 -32.73 29.36 -0.32
CA PHE A 17 -32.46 30.38 0.69
C PHE A 17 -33.22 31.69 0.43
N GLU A 18 -33.83 32.20 1.51
CA GLU A 18 -34.53 33.49 1.54
C GLU A 18 -33.87 34.38 2.61
N ASP A 19 -33.35 35.53 2.19
CA ASP A 19 -32.48 36.42 3.00
C ASP A 19 -31.34 35.65 3.72
N PRO A 20 -30.40 35.03 2.97
CA PRO A 20 -29.37 34.18 3.55
C PRO A 20 -28.39 35.01 4.41
N LEU A 21 -28.27 34.65 5.67
CA LEU A 21 -27.24 35.14 6.58
C LEU A 21 -25.96 34.32 6.46
N LEU A 22 -24.81 34.98 6.35
CA LEU A 22 -23.49 34.36 6.40
C LEU A 22 -23.02 34.24 7.85
N LEU A 23 -22.86 33.00 8.32
CA LEU A 23 -22.38 32.70 9.66
C LEU A 23 -20.84 32.80 9.74
N PRO A 24 -20.24 33.12 10.91
CA PRO A 24 -18.79 33.06 11.14
C PRO A 24 -18.11 31.75 10.74
N CYS A 25 -18.84 30.62 10.76
CA CYS A 25 -18.36 29.31 10.28
C CYS A 25 -18.48 29.11 8.75
N ALA A 26 -18.73 30.19 8.00
CA ALA A 26 -18.92 30.24 6.54
C ALA A 26 -20.14 29.48 5.98
N HIS A 27 -21.00 28.90 6.83
CA HIS A 27 -22.28 28.35 6.40
C HIS A 27 -23.36 29.44 6.29
N SER A 28 -24.41 29.17 5.51
CA SER A 28 -25.54 30.09 5.35
C SER A 28 -26.84 29.51 5.94
N LEU A 29 -27.71 30.39 6.45
CA LEU A 29 -29.07 30.08 6.89
C LEU A 29 -30.00 31.22 6.47
N CYS A 30 -31.27 30.92 6.17
CA CYS A 30 -32.27 31.99 6.02
C CYS A 30 -32.37 32.79 7.32
N PHE A 31 -32.56 34.11 7.24
CA PHE A 31 -32.76 34.97 8.42
C PHE A 31 -33.83 34.42 9.37
N ASN A 32 -34.98 34.03 8.82
CA ASN A 32 -36.10 33.46 9.58
C ASN A 32 -35.78 32.11 10.22
N CYS A 33 -34.94 31.29 9.58
CA CYS A 33 -34.49 30.01 10.13
C CYS A 33 -33.54 30.20 11.32
N ALA A 34 -32.58 31.12 11.20
CA ALA A 34 -31.70 31.49 12.31
C ALA A 34 -32.50 32.08 13.49
N HIS A 35 -33.52 32.91 13.20
CA HIS A 35 -34.41 33.46 14.21
C HIS A 35 -35.20 32.37 14.95
N ARG A 36 -35.77 31.38 14.24
CA ARG A 36 -36.48 30.26 14.88
C ARG A 36 -35.57 29.42 15.78
N ILE A 37 -34.33 29.15 15.36
CA ILE A 37 -33.36 28.44 16.21
C ILE A 37 -33.11 29.24 17.49
N LEU A 38 -32.88 30.54 17.38
CA LEU A 38 -32.63 31.42 18.52
C LEU A 38 -33.82 31.44 19.51
N VAL A 39 -35.06 31.51 19.00
CA VAL A 39 -36.28 31.51 19.83
C VAL A 39 -36.60 30.14 20.42
N SER A 40 -36.30 29.04 19.72
CA SER A 40 -36.56 27.68 20.20
C SER A 40 -35.73 27.27 21.42
N HIS A 41 -34.57 27.91 21.62
CA HIS A 41 -33.74 27.72 22.80
C HIS A 41 -34.27 28.42 24.08
N CYS A 42 -35.41 29.13 24.02
CA CYS A 42 -36.06 29.82 25.16
C CYS A 42 -37.05 28.98 26.00
N ALA A 43 -37.18 27.66 25.80
CA ALA A 43 -38.28 26.88 26.42
C ALA A 43 -38.13 26.55 27.93
N THR A 44 -37.36 27.32 28.71
CA THR A 44 -37.30 27.18 30.17
C THR A 44 -37.50 28.54 30.85
N ASN A 45 -38.54 28.63 31.70
CA ASN A 45 -39.00 29.83 32.43
C ASN A 45 -37.89 30.63 33.16
N GLU A 46 -37.25 31.58 32.49
CA GLU A 46 -36.48 32.68 33.08
C GLU A 46 -36.64 33.95 32.20
N PRO A 47 -36.54 35.17 32.76
CA PRO A 47 -36.86 36.40 32.03
C PRO A 47 -35.89 36.71 30.89
N VAL A 48 -36.43 37.39 29.88
CA VAL A 48 -35.79 37.74 28.60
C VAL A 48 -34.68 38.78 28.81
N GLU A 49 -33.48 38.30 29.14
CA GLU A 49 -32.24 39.05 28.95
C GLU A 49 -31.19 38.18 28.23
N SER A 50 -31.04 38.47 26.93
CA SER A 50 -29.82 38.23 26.12
C SER A 50 -29.42 36.78 25.81
N ILE A 51 -30.14 36.10 24.91
CA ILE A 51 -29.55 34.94 24.22
C ILE A 51 -28.49 35.44 23.23
N THR A 52 -27.23 35.28 23.61
CA THR A 52 -26.07 35.76 22.85
C THR A 52 -25.44 34.66 22.00
N ALA A 53 -26.01 33.46 21.87
CA ALA A 53 -25.46 32.44 20.98
C ALA A 53 -26.44 31.36 20.52
N PHE A 54 -26.19 30.76 19.35
CA PHE A 54 -26.84 29.53 18.87
C PHE A 54 -25.85 28.62 18.13
N GLN A 55 -26.14 27.33 18.00
CA GLN A 55 -25.29 26.39 17.26
C GLN A 55 -25.68 26.31 15.78
N CYS A 56 -24.70 26.36 14.88
CA CYS A 56 -24.91 26.14 13.46
C CYS A 56 -25.43 24.70 13.22
N PRO A 57 -26.56 24.50 12.54
CA PRO A 57 -27.13 23.17 12.31
C PRO A 57 -26.26 22.30 11.38
N THR A 58 -25.44 22.92 10.53
CA THR A 58 -24.58 22.21 9.56
C THR A 58 -23.30 21.68 10.20
N CYS A 59 -22.62 22.50 11.01
CA CYS A 59 -21.29 22.15 11.56
C CYS A 59 -21.19 22.20 13.08
N ARG A 60 -22.30 22.50 13.77
CA ARG A 60 -22.42 22.64 15.25
C ARG A 60 -21.54 23.72 15.89
N TYR A 61 -20.87 24.54 15.09
CA TYR A 61 -20.09 25.69 15.59
C TYR A 61 -21.00 26.69 16.31
N VAL A 62 -20.56 27.18 17.47
CA VAL A 62 -21.31 28.12 18.32
C VAL A 62 -21.16 29.55 17.78
N ILE A 63 -22.27 30.14 17.36
CA ILE A 63 -22.35 31.49 16.80
C ILE A 63 -22.71 32.46 17.92
N THR A 64 -21.75 33.28 18.35
CA THR A 64 -22.00 34.35 19.34
C THR A 64 -22.51 35.62 18.65
N LEU A 65 -23.63 36.15 19.13
CA LEU A 65 -24.31 37.35 18.66
C LEU A 65 -23.97 38.55 19.55
N SER A 66 -23.81 39.71 18.90
CA SER A 66 -23.62 40.99 19.58
C SER A 66 -24.94 41.56 20.12
N GLN A 67 -24.91 42.75 20.74
CA GLN A 67 -26.12 43.48 21.16
C GLN A 67 -27.13 43.73 20.03
N ARG A 68 -26.71 43.64 18.76
CA ARG A 68 -27.58 43.77 17.57
C ARG A 68 -28.23 42.45 17.14
N GLY A 69 -28.06 41.36 17.90
CA GLY A 69 -28.66 40.07 17.58
C GLY A 69 -28.28 39.55 16.19
N LEU A 70 -29.25 38.94 15.49
CA LEU A 70 -29.08 38.41 14.13
C LEU A 70 -28.84 39.52 13.10
N ASP A 71 -29.30 40.75 13.34
CA ASP A 71 -29.04 41.90 12.44
C ASP A 71 -27.56 42.31 12.40
N GLY A 72 -26.75 41.82 13.35
CA GLY A 72 -25.30 41.97 13.33
C GLY A 72 -24.57 41.04 12.36
N LEU A 73 -25.24 40.01 11.82
CA LEU A 73 -24.66 39.08 10.85
C LEU A 73 -24.75 39.65 9.42
N LYS A 74 -23.72 39.38 8.61
CA LYS A 74 -23.69 39.85 7.23
C LYS A 74 -24.63 39.01 6.36
N ARG A 75 -25.38 39.66 5.47
CA ARG A 75 -26.15 38.99 4.41
C ARG A 75 -25.22 38.41 3.34
N ASN A 76 -25.49 37.20 2.89
CA ASN A 76 -24.77 36.53 1.81
C ASN A 76 -25.37 36.94 0.46
N VAL A 77 -25.04 38.16 0.03
CA VAL A 77 -25.55 38.76 -1.22
C VAL A 77 -25.14 37.94 -2.45
N THR A 78 -24.00 37.26 -2.42
CA THR A 78 -23.55 36.38 -3.49
C THR A 78 -24.49 35.19 -3.67
N LEU A 79 -24.87 34.52 -2.57
CA LEU A 79 -25.80 33.40 -2.61
C LEU A 79 -27.19 33.85 -3.07
N GLN A 80 -27.66 35.02 -2.61
CA GLN A 80 -28.91 35.61 -3.07
C GLN A 80 -28.91 35.85 -4.60
N ASN A 81 -27.83 36.43 -5.13
CA ASN A 81 -27.68 36.66 -6.58
C ASN A 81 -27.66 35.37 -7.40
N ILE A 82 -27.11 34.27 -6.86
CA ILE A 82 -27.11 32.96 -7.50
C ILE A 82 -28.53 32.39 -7.55
N ILE A 83 -29.27 32.49 -6.44
CA ILE A 83 -30.67 32.04 -6.36
C ILE A 83 -31.55 32.83 -7.33
N ASP A 84 -31.38 34.15 -7.40
CA ASP A 84 -32.12 35.00 -8.34
C ASP A 84 -31.86 34.61 -9.81
N ARG A 85 -30.62 34.25 -10.15
CA ARG A 85 -30.25 33.76 -11.50
C ARG A 85 -30.82 32.38 -11.76
N PHE A 86 -30.76 31.48 -10.78
CA PHE A 86 -31.32 30.13 -10.86
C PHE A 86 -32.83 30.18 -11.10
N GLN A 87 -33.54 31.04 -10.37
CA GLN A 87 -34.98 31.27 -10.55
C GLN A 87 -35.30 31.89 -11.91
N LYS A 88 -34.53 32.88 -12.39
CA LYS A 88 -34.71 33.47 -13.73
C LYS A 88 -34.48 32.46 -14.86
N ALA A 89 -33.50 31.57 -14.71
CA ALA A 89 -33.21 30.51 -15.68
C ALA A 89 -34.30 29.43 -15.71
N SER A 90 -34.90 29.10 -14.56
CA SER A 90 -35.97 28.09 -14.47
C SER A 90 -37.34 28.59 -14.97
N VAL A 91 -37.57 29.92 -14.99
CA VAL A 91 -38.79 30.54 -15.58
C VAL A 91 -38.69 30.71 -17.11
N SER A 92 -37.50 30.52 -17.70
CA SER A 92 -37.26 30.67 -19.15
C SER A 92 -37.42 29.33 -19.90
N GLY A 93 -38.67 28.88 -20.08
CA GLY A 93 -39.00 27.70 -20.89
C GLY A 93 -38.87 27.93 -22.42
N PRO A 94 -38.74 26.86 -23.22
CA PRO A 94 -38.36 26.93 -24.64
C PRO A 94 -39.55 27.29 -25.53
N ASN A 95 -39.81 28.58 -25.72
CA ASN A 95 -40.50 29.07 -26.90
C ASN A 95 -39.83 30.37 -27.34
N SER A 96 -38.86 30.23 -28.24
CA SER A 96 -38.20 31.33 -28.94
C SER A 96 -39.10 31.82 -30.09
N PRO A 97 -38.87 33.03 -30.60
CA PRO A 97 -38.25 33.03 -31.91
C PRO A 97 -37.07 34.01 -32.01
N SER A 98 -35.94 33.42 -32.41
CA SER A 98 -35.11 33.84 -33.53
C SER A 98 -34.77 35.32 -33.64
N GLU A 99 -33.52 35.70 -33.38
CA GLU A 99 -32.80 36.52 -34.36
C GLU A 99 -31.30 36.21 -34.40
N THR A 100 -30.87 36.12 -35.65
CA THR A 100 -29.56 35.96 -36.24
C THR A 100 -28.49 36.95 -35.77
N ARG A 101 -27.25 36.43 -35.71
CA ARG A 101 -25.98 37.14 -35.97
C ARG A 101 -26.06 38.66 -36.10
N ARG A 102 -25.61 39.36 -35.06
CA ARG A 102 -24.73 40.52 -35.19
C ARG A 102 -23.61 40.43 -34.18
N GLU A 103 -22.39 40.31 -34.69
CA GLU A 103 -21.20 40.80 -34.02
C GLU A 103 -21.45 42.25 -33.61
N ARG A 104 -21.25 42.57 -32.32
CA ARG A 104 -20.69 43.83 -31.84
C ARG A 104 -20.60 43.90 -30.32
N ALA A 105 -19.54 44.58 -29.92
CA ALA A 105 -19.40 45.40 -28.73
C ALA A 105 -19.34 44.67 -27.38
N PHE A 106 -18.11 44.52 -26.91
CA PHE A 106 -17.77 44.69 -25.51
C PHE A 106 -18.41 45.99 -24.99
N ASP A 107 -19.51 45.88 -24.25
CA ASP A 107 -19.93 46.94 -23.33
C ASP A 107 -19.19 46.72 -22.01
N ASN A 108 -18.03 47.36 -21.94
CA ASN A 108 -17.39 47.71 -20.67
C ASN A 108 -18.32 48.67 -19.91
N ASN A 109 -19.05 48.16 -18.93
CA ASN A 109 -19.56 49.01 -17.87
C ASN A 109 -19.27 48.38 -16.50
N SER A 110 -17.97 48.35 -16.21
CA SER A 110 -17.41 48.39 -14.86
C SER A 110 -16.03 49.04 -14.97
N MET A 111 -16.00 50.28 -15.43
CA MET A 111 -14.81 51.11 -15.35
C MET A 111 -15.18 52.39 -14.62
N SER A 112 -14.47 52.58 -13.51
CA SER A 112 -14.13 53.86 -12.91
C SER A 112 -14.53 55.04 -13.81
N SER A 113 -15.40 55.91 -13.30
CA SER A 113 -15.69 57.22 -13.88
C SER A 113 -14.37 57.98 -14.03
N CYS A 114 -13.71 57.81 -15.17
CA CYS A 114 -12.57 58.59 -15.57
C CYS A 114 -13.13 59.96 -15.94
N GLU A 115 -12.97 60.93 -15.05
CA GLU A 115 -13.36 62.31 -15.29
C GLU A 115 -12.78 62.77 -16.63
N LYS A 116 -13.66 63.17 -17.56
CA LYS A 116 -13.25 63.66 -18.87
C LYS A 116 -12.44 64.95 -18.69
N VAL A 117 -11.17 64.91 -19.08
CA VAL A 117 -10.25 66.04 -18.93
C VAL A 117 -10.57 67.09 -19.98
N LEU A 118 -10.94 68.30 -19.56
CA LEU A 118 -11.29 69.39 -20.46
C LEU A 118 -10.06 70.23 -20.83
N CYS A 119 -10.11 70.86 -21.99
CA CYS A 119 -9.09 71.78 -22.46
C CYS A 119 -9.06 73.04 -21.58
N GLN A 120 -7.89 73.38 -21.05
CA GLN A 120 -7.70 74.54 -20.18
C GLN A 120 -7.36 75.82 -20.96
N PHE A 121 -7.27 75.75 -22.29
CA PHE A 121 -6.87 76.85 -23.17
C PHE A 121 -7.98 77.28 -24.16
N CYS A 122 -9.15 76.65 -24.12
CA CYS A 122 -10.28 77.00 -24.98
C CYS A 122 -11.02 78.22 -24.44
N ASP A 123 -11.35 79.18 -25.32
CA ASP A 123 -12.24 80.32 -25.02
C ASP A 123 -13.74 79.97 -25.20
N GLN A 124 -14.08 78.71 -25.51
CA GLN A 124 -15.46 78.23 -25.72
C GLN A 124 -16.05 77.63 -24.43
N ASP A 125 -17.34 77.86 -24.16
CA ASP A 125 -18.08 77.30 -23.00
C ASP A 125 -19.22 76.36 -23.46
N PRO A 126 -19.21 75.06 -23.07
CA PRO A 126 -18.19 74.39 -22.26
C PRO A 126 -16.91 74.09 -23.06
N ALA A 127 -15.77 74.12 -22.36
CA ALA A 127 -14.48 73.82 -22.96
C ALA A 127 -14.47 72.41 -23.57
N GLN A 128 -13.86 72.27 -24.75
CA GLN A 128 -13.76 70.99 -25.45
C GLN A 128 -12.91 69.97 -24.69
N GLU A 129 -13.17 68.68 -24.91
CA GLU A 129 -12.35 67.60 -24.35
C GLU A 129 -10.88 67.71 -24.80
N ALA A 130 -9.96 67.56 -23.85
CA ALA A 130 -8.54 67.56 -24.15
C ALA A 130 -8.16 66.26 -24.87
N VAL A 131 -7.31 66.36 -25.89
CA VAL A 131 -6.79 65.20 -26.65
C VAL A 131 -5.36 64.85 -26.27
N LYS A 132 -4.61 65.83 -25.75
CA LYS A 132 -3.26 65.65 -25.22
C LYS A 132 -3.02 66.57 -24.04
N THR A 133 -2.25 66.06 -23.08
CA THR A 133 -1.65 66.87 -22.02
C THR A 133 -0.18 67.09 -22.35
N CYS A 134 0.26 68.35 -22.36
CA CYS A 134 1.68 68.68 -22.41
C CYS A 134 2.24 68.64 -20.99
N VAL A 135 3.05 67.62 -20.65
CA VAL A 135 3.69 67.56 -19.33
C VAL A 135 4.76 68.63 -19.15
N THR A 136 5.22 69.25 -20.23
CA THR A 136 6.19 70.36 -20.19
C THR A 136 5.52 71.70 -19.89
N CYS A 137 4.28 71.90 -20.34
CA CYS A 137 3.50 73.12 -20.04
C CYS A 137 2.54 72.92 -18.86
N GLU A 138 2.38 71.68 -18.37
CA GLU A 138 1.40 71.26 -17.36
C GLU A 138 -0.05 71.65 -17.72
N VAL A 139 -0.38 71.60 -19.00
CA VAL A 139 -1.69 72.02 -19.53
C VAL A 139 -2.25 70.97 -20.50
N SER A 140 -3.56 70.72 -20.39
CA SER A 140 -4.34 69.85 -21.25
C SER A 140 -5.01 70.64 -22.38
N TYR A 141 -4.79 70.21 -23.62
CA TYR A 141 -5.24 70.91 -24.82
C TYR A 141 -6.21 70.06 -25.65
N CYS A 142 -7.29 70.67 -26.16
CA CYS A 142 -8.05 70.11 -27.28
C CYS A 142 -7.20 70.15 -28.55
N GLU A 143 -7.65 69.49 -29.61
CA GLU A 143 -6.86 69.36 -30.83
C GLU A 143 -6.55 70.72 -31.50
N GLU A 144 -7.50 71.66 -31.46
CA GLU A 144 -7.32 73.00 -32.04
C GLU A 144 -6.34 73.84 -31.23
N CYS A 145 -6.51 73.90 -29.91
CA CYS A 145 -5.63 74.65 -29.02
C CYS A 145 -4.22 74.06 -28.99
N LEU A 146 -4.08 72.73 -29.12
CA LEU A 146 -2.79 72.06 -29.22
C LEU A 146 -2.04 72.48 -30.49
N LYS A 147 -2.71 72.50 -31.65
CA LYS A 147 -2.09 72.94 -32.92
C LYS A 147 -1.72 74.42 -32.90
N ALA A 148 -2.52 75.24 -32.22
CA ALA A 148 -2.27 76.67 -32.08
C ALA A 148 -1.07 76.99 -31.17
N THR A 149 -0.95 76.30 -30.03
CA THR A 149 0.09 76.55 -29.02
C THR A 149 1.36 75.72 -29.22
N HIS A 150 1.25 74.54 -29.83
CA HIS A 150 2.34 73.63 -30.15
C HIS A 150 2.37 73.31 -31.66
N PRO A 151 2.56 74.30 -32.54
CA PRO A 151 2.81 74.04 -33.95
C PRO A 151 4.14 73.29 -34.10
N ASN A 152 4.28 72.44 -35.14
CA ASN A 152 5.50 71.67 -35.45
C ASN A 152 6.67 72.57 -35.94
N LYS A 153 7.03 73.59 -35.16
CA LYS A 153 8.10 74.56 -35.37
C LYS A 153 8.79 74.85 -34.02
N LYS A 154 10.09 75.10 -34.04
CA LYS A 154 10.84 75.48 -32.83
C LYS A 154 10.26 76.80 -32.27
N PRO A 155 10.10 76.95 -30.94
CA PRO A 155 10.75 76.16 -29.88
C PRO A 155 9.96 74.94 -29.36
N PHE A 156 8.70 74.74 -29.74
CA PHE A 156 7.78 73.81 -29.06
C PHE A 156 7.92 72.33 -29.41
N THR A 157 8.81 71.97 -30.35
CA THR A 157 9.11 70.58 -30.72
C THR A 157 9.79 69.78 -29.59
N GLY A 158 10.25 70.45 -28.53
CA GLY A 158 10.87 69.82 -27.36
C GLY A 158 9.88 69.47 -26.23
N HIS A 159 8.60 69.80 -26.37
CA HIS A 159 7.60 69.56 -25.33
C HIS A 159 7.03 68.14 -25.43
N ARG A 160 6.86 67.47 -24.28
CA ARG A 160 6.38 66.07 -24.21
C ARG A 160 4.86 66.03 -24.05
N LEU A 161 4.17 65.42 -25.01
CA LEU A 161 2.72 65.26 -25.04
C LEU A 161 2.32 63.81 -24.73
N ILE A 162 1.39 63.60 -23.79
CA ILE A 162 0.85 62.29 -23.39
C ILE A 162 -0.68 62.27 -23.51
N GLU A 163 -1.30 61.12 -23.25
CA GLU A 163 -2.77 61.03 -23.17
C GLU A 163 -3.34 61.94 -22.06
N PRO A 164 -4.57 62.46 -22.24
CA PRO A 164 -5.18 63.39 -21.30
C PRO A 164 -5.29 62.78 -19.90
N ILE A 165 -4.66 63.42 -18.93
CA ILE A 165 -4.75 63.02 -17.52
C ILE A 165 -5.35 64.17 -16.70
N PRO A 166 -6.21 63.90 -15.69
CA PRO A 166 -6.78 64.95 -14.85
C PRO A 166 -5.69 65.81 -14.20
N ASP A 167 -5.98 67.08 -13.93
CA ASP A 167 -5.00 68.08 -13.45
C ASP A 167 -4.23 67.61 -12.19
N SER A 168 -4.90 66.82 -11.35
CA SER A 168 -4.36 66.16 -10.15
C SER A 168 -3.27 65.11 -10.42
N HIS A 169 -3.24 64.51 -11.61
CA HIS A 169 -2.24 63.50 -12.00
C HIS A 169 -1.05 64.11 -12.76
N ILE A 170 -1.16 65.33 -13.29
CA ILE A 170 -0.09 66.01 -14.05
C ILE A 170 1.00 66.52 -13.12
N ARG A 171 0.61 67.12 -11.99
CA ARG A 171 1.55 67.68 -11.00
C ARG A 171 2.32 66.61 -10.22
N GLY A 172 1.92 65.34 -10.33
CA GLY A 172 2.36 64.27 -9.46
C GLY A 172 1.66 64.34 -8.10
N LEU A 173 1.70 63.25 -7.33
CA LEU A 173 1.17 63.26 -5.96
C LEU A 173 1.99 64.25 -5.12
N MET A 174 1.31 65.27 -4.59
CA MET A 174 1.92 66.26 -3.70
C MET A 174 1.79 65.80 -2.25
N CYS A 175 2.73 66.26 -1.42
CA CYS A 175 2.73 65.91 -0.01
C CYS A 175 1.56 66.60 0.70
N LEU A 176 0.77 65.82 1.45
CA LEU A 176 -0.40 66.34 2.17
C LEU A 176 -0.07 67.40 3.23
N GLU A 177 1.18 67.44 3.70
CA GLU A 177 1.66 68.41 4.70
C GLU A 177 2.46 69.58 4.07
N HIS A 178 2.98 69.39 2.85
CA HIS A 178 3.86 70.34 2.18
C HIS A 178 3.38 70.45 0.74
N GLU A 179 2.43 71.36 0.51
CA GLU A 179 1.63 71.44 -0.72
C GLU A 179 2.48 71.68 -1.97
N ASP A 180 3.65 72.31 -1.84
CA ASP A 180 4.58 72.59 -2.93
C ASP A 180 5.63 71.48 -3.17
N GLU A 181 5.66 70.44 -2.33
CA GLU A 181 6.64 69.34 -2.43
C GLU A 181 6.04 68.04 -2.98
N LYS A 182 6.75 67.43 -3.94
CA LYS A 182 6.36 66.14 -4.53
C LYS A 182 6.66 65.00 -3.55
N VAL A 183 5.75 64.03 -3.45
CA VAL A 183 6.04 62.81 -2.68
C VAL A 183 7.12 62.00 -3.37
N ASN A 184 8.14 61.62 -2.63
CA ASN A 184 9.29 60.86 -3.13
C ASN A 184 9.76 59.79 -2.15
N MET A 185 9.15 59.72 -0.96
CA MET A 185 9.48 58.82 0.13
C MET A 185 8.21 58.13 0.64
N TYR A 186 8.38 56.96 1.24
CA TYR A 186 7.32 56.19 1.88
C TYR A 186 7.64 56.01 3.36
N CYS A 187 6.77 56.50 4.24
CA CYS A 187 6.88 56.21 5.67
C CYS A 187 6.36 54.81 5.94
N VAL A 188 7.25 53.89 6.33
CA VAL A 188 6.90 52.52 6.68
C VAL A 188 6.18 52.46 8.03
N THR A 189 6.49 53.39 8.94
CA THR A 189 5.89 53.45 10.28
C THR A 189 4.40 53.83 10.22
N ASP A 190 4.03 54.78 9.37
CA ASP A 190 2.64 55.28 9.27
C ASP A 190 1.90 54.78 8.02
N ASP A 191 2.58 54.00 7.17
CA ASP A 191 2.08 53.46 5.91
C ASP A 191 1.58 54.55 4.93
N GLN A 192 2.38 55.60 4.74
CA GLN A 192 1.98 56.81 4.00
C GLN A 192 3.05 57.33 3.03
N LEU A 193 2.59 57.95 1.93
CA LEU A 193 3.42 58.68 0.98
C LEU A 193 3.78 60.06 1.53
N ILE A 194 5.06 60.40 1.54
CA ILE A 194 5.57 61.66 2.10
C ILE A 194 6.64 62.27 1.18
N CYS A 195 6.95 63.57 1.38
CA CYS A 195 8.10 64.22 0.74
C CYS A 195 9.35 64.20 1.65
N ALA A 196 10.48 64.68 1.12
CA ALA A 196 11.71 64.79 1.89
C ALA A 196 11.61 65.75 3.09
N LEU A 197 10.81 66.82 2.99
CA LEU A 197 10.62 67.78 4.09
C LEU A 197 9.92 67.15 5.30
N CYS A 198 8.96 66.24 5.08
CA CYS A 198 8.32 65.47 6.15
C CYS A 198 9.32 64.69 7.00
N LYS A 199 10.43 64.22 6.42
CA LYS A 199 11.50 63.52 7.13
C LYS A 199 12.55 64.47 7.73
N LEU A 200 12.88 65.56 7.05
CA LEU A 200 13.96 66.45 7.49
C LEU A 200 13.52 67.38 8.64
N VAL A 201 12.32 67.94 8.53
CA VAL A 201 11.80 68.97 9.45
C VAL A 201 10.36 68.73 9.90
N GLY A 202 9.63 67.84 9.23
CA GLY A 202 8.24 67.53 9.54
C GLY A 202 8.03 66.43 10.59
N ARG A 203 6.79 65.95 10.68
CA ARG A 203 6.33 65.02 11.74
C ARG A 203 6.90 63.60 11.65
N HIS A 204 7.53 63.24 10.53
CA HIS A 204 8.08 61.90 10.29
C HIS A 204 9.61 61.83 10.52
N ARG A 205 10.18 62.80 11.25
CA ARG A 205 11.63 62.93 11.48
C ARG A 205 12.27 61.68 12.08
N ASP A 206 11.59 61.03 13.01
CA ASP A 206 12.11 59.85 13.70
C ASP A 206 11.51 58.53 13.17
N HIS A 207 10.65 58.60 12.15
CA HIS A 207 9.98 57.42 11.59
C HIS A 207 10.85 56.69 10.56
N GLN A 208 10.58 55.41 10.37
CA GLN A 208 11.27 54.63 9.36
C GLN A 208 10.71 54.98 7.98
N VAL A 209 11.56 55.52 7.11
CA VAL A 209 11.19 55.93 5.76
C VAL A 209 12.04 55.19 4.74
N ALA A 210 11.45 54.87 3.59
CA ALA A 210 12.13 54.28 2.45
C ALA A 210 11.93 55.14 1.20
N ALA A 211 12.81 55.02 0.22
CA ALA A 211 12.56 55.61 -1.09
C ALA A 211 11.31 55.00 -1.71
N LEU A 212 10.49 55.83 -2.36
CA LEU A 212 9.24 55.37 -2.95
C LEU A 212 9.45 54.32 -4.05
N SER A 213 10.49 54.47 -4.86
CA SER A 213 10.90 53.49 -5.88
C SER A 213 11.18 52.12 -5.27
N ASP A 214 11.96 52.09 -4.20
CA ASP A 214 12.38 50.84 -3.56
C ASP A 214 11.19 50.11 -2.92
N ARG A 215 10.24 50.86 -2.34
CA ARG A 215 9.01 50.29 -1.78
C ARG A 215 8.07 49.80 -2.89
N TYR A 216 7.94 50.55 -3.97
CA TYR A 216 7.16 50.16 -5.15
C TYR A 216 7.70 48.86 -5.76
N ASP A 217 9.00 48.79 -6.04
CA ASP A 217 9.62 47.62 -6.67
C ASP A 217 9.46 46.38 -5.78
N LYS A 218 9.69 46.51 -4.46
CA LYS A 218 9.51 45.41 -3.51
C LYS A 218 8.06 44.93 -3.43
N LEU A 219 7.09 45.84 -3.35
CA LEU A 219 5.68 45.47 -3.22
C LEU A 219 5.17 44.85 -4.53
N LYS A 220 5.56 45.41 -5.68
CA LYS A 220 5.24 44.89 -7.00
C LYS A 220 5.82 43.50 -7.21
N GLN A 221 7.11 43.29 -6.93
CA GLN A 221 7.75 41.98 -7.02
C GLN A 221 7.08 40.95 -6.10
N ASN A 222 6.71 41.33 -4.88
CA ASN A 222 5.99 40.44 -3.96
C ASN A 222 4.60 40.06 -4.52
N LEU A 223 3.86 41.03 -5.06
CA LEU A 223 2.55 40.77 -5.67
C LEU A 223 2.68 39.88 -6.92
N GLU A 224 3.64 40.15 -7.79
CA GLU A 224 3.93 39.33 -8.98
C GLU A 224 4.31 37.89 -8.60
N SER A 225 5.14 37.72 -7.58
CA SER A 225 5.51 36.41 -7.03
C SER A 225 4.28 35.66 -6.47
N ASN A 226 3.46 36.33 -5.65
CA ASN A 226 2.27 35.72 -5.08
C ASN A 226 1.23 35.34 -6.15
N LEU A 227 1.05 36.20 -7.16
CA LEU A 227 0.16 35.93 -8.29
C LEU A 227 0.65 34.73 -9.10
N THR A 228 1.95 34.65 -9.36
CA THR A 228 2.56 33.51 -10.07
C THR A 228 2.38 32.20 -9.28
N ASN A 229 2.56 32.25 -7.96
CA ASN A 229 2.33 31.10 -7.09
C ASN A 229 0.85 30.66 -7.07
N LEU A 230 -0.08 31.62 -7.09
CA LEU A 230 -1.51 31.33 -7.13
C LEU A 230 -1.93 30.71 -8.46
N ILE A 231 -1.44 31.24 -9.59
CA ILE A 231 -1.67 30.68 -10.92
C ILE A 231 -1.15 29.24 -10.97
N LYS A 232 0.07 29.00 -10.48
CA LYS A 232 0.66 27.65 -10.41
C LYS A 232 -0.24 26.71 -9.60
N ARG A 233 -0.67 27.11 -8.39
CA ARG A 233 -1.58 26.29 -7.57
C ARG A 233 -2.92 26.03 -8.26
N ASN A 234 -3.46 27.00 -8.99
CA ASN A 234 -4.71 26.80 -9.73
C ASN A 234 -4.54 25.78 -10.85
N THR A 235 -3.44 25.82 -11.60
CA THR A 235 -3.14 24.80 -12.62
C THR A 235 -2.92 23.40 -12.02
N GLU A 236 -2.33 23.31 -10.83
CA GLU A 236 -2.20 22.05 -10.09
C GLU A 236 -3.59 21.50 -9.69
N LEU A 237 -4.49 22.36 -9.21
CA LEU A 237 -5.88 21.98 -8.88
C LEU A 237 -6.68 21.54 -10.10
N GLU A 238 -6.57 22.24 -11.24
CA GLU A 238 -7.21 21.83 -12.50
C GLU A 238 -6.72 20.45 -12.95
N THR A 239 -5.41 20.18 -12.79
CA THR A 239 -4.82 18.87 -13.09
C THR A 239 -5.34 17.79 -12.15
N LEU A 240 -5.49 18.09 -10.86
CA LEU A 240 -6.06 17.16 -9.88
C LEU A 240 -7.54 16.88 -10.15
N LEU A 241 -8.32 17.90 -10.53
CA LEU A 241 -9.71 17.75 -10.91
C LEU A 241 -9.86 16.84 -12.14
N ALA A 242 -9.03 17.04 -13.17
CA ALA A 242 -9.03 16.17 -14.34
C ALA A 242 -8.72 14.70 -13.98
N LYS A 243 -7.76 14.47 -13.08
CA LYS A 243 -7.44 13.12 -12.56
C LYS A 243 -8.61 12.52 -11.77
N LEU A 244 -9.32 13.31 -10.98
CA LEU A 244 -10.50 12.85 -10.24
C LEU A 244 -11.62 12.43 -11.20
N ILE A 245 -11.93 13.26 -12.20
CA ILE A 245 -12.94 12.95 -13.22
C ILE A 245 -12.58 11.66 -13.96
N GLN A 246 -11.32 11.50 -14.37
CA GLN A 246 -10.83 10.28 -15.02
C GLN A 246 -10.97 9.06 -14.10
N THR A 247 -10.68 9.22 -12.81
CA THR A 247 -10.84 8.15 -11.81
C THR A 247 -12.30 7.74 -11.66
N CYS A 248 -13.24 8.69 -11.59
CA CYS A 248 -14.68 8.42 -11.55
C CYS A 248 -15.14 7.63 -12.78
N GLN A 249 -14.77 8.07 -13.99
CA GLN A 249 -15.11 7.36 -15.24
C GLN A 249 -14.54 5.94 -15.26
N HIS A 250 -13.31 5.75 -14.76
CA HIS A 250 -12.69 4.42 -14.67
C HIS A 250 -13.43 3.51 -13.69
N VAL A 251 -13.91 4.04 -12.56
CA VAL A 251 -14.75 3.29 -11.60
C VAL A 251 -16.06 2.86 -12.25
N GLU A 252 -16.75 3.76 -12.95
CA GLU A 252 -18.02 3.44 -13.65
C GLU A 252 -17.84 2.33 -14.69
N VAL A 253 -16.84 2.45 -15.56
CA VAL A 253 -16.55 1.43 -16.59
C VAL A 253 -16.18 0.08 -15.95
N ASN A 254 -15.39 0.10 -14.88
CA ASN A 254 -15.02 -1.12 -14.17
C ASN A 254 -16.21 -1.78 -13.47
N ALA A 255 -17.10 -0.99 -12.85
CA ALA A 255 -18.30 -1.49 -12.22
C ALA A 255 -19.22 -2.18 -13.25
N SER A 256 -19.50 -1.51 -14.37
CA SER A 256 -20.31 -2.08 -15.46
C SER A 256 -19.70 -3.36 -16.06
N ARG A 257 -18.37 -3.41 -16.19
CA ARG A 257 -17.67 -4.63 -16.61
C ARG A 257 -17.85 -5.77 -15.60
N GLN A 258 -17.77 -5.48 -14.30
CA GLN A 258 -17.92 -6.49 -13.26
C GLN A 258 -19.37 -6.99 -13.15
N GLU A 259 -20.36 -6.12 -13.36
CA GLU A 259 -21.78 -6.50 -13.47
C GLU A 259 -22.01 -7.45 -14.65
N THR A 260 -21.42 -7.14 -15.81
CA THR A 260 -21.51 -8.01 -16.99
C THR A 260 -20.89 -9.38 -16.73
N LYS A 261 -19.71 -9.41 -16.11
CA LYS A 261 -19.03 -10.67 -15.75
C LYS A 261 -19.84 -11.48 -14.72
N LEU A 262 -20.47 -10.82 -13.74
CA LEU A 262 -21.35 -11.49 -12.78
C LEU A 262 -22.52 -12.18 -13.49
N MET A 263 -23.17 -11.49 -14.43
CA MET A 263 -24.25 -12.07 -15.23
C MET A 263 -23.77 -13.31 -16.00
N GLU A 264 -22.61 -13.23 -16.66
CA GLU A 264 -22.03 -14.35 -17.40
C GLU A 264 -21.73 -15.57 -16.52
N GLU A 265 -21.12 -15.38 -15.34
CA GLU A 265 -20.81 -16.47 -14.40
C GLU A 265 -22.09 -17.09 -13.81
N CYS A 266 -23.10 -16.28 -13.48
CA CYS A 266 -24.40 -16.77 -13.02
C CYS A 266 -25.12 -17.57 -14.11
N ASP A 267 -25.10 -17.11 -15.36
CA ASP A 267 -25.71 -17.81 -16.49
C ASP A 267 -25.05 -19.18 -16.72
N GLN A 268 -23.73 -19.28 -16.59
CA GLN A 268 -23.00 -20.56 -16.66
C GLN A 268 -23.43 -21.52 -15.54
N LEU A 269 -23.55 -21.04 -14.29
CA LEU A 269 -24.03 -21.87 -13.17
C LEU A 269 -25.47 -22.35 -13.40
N ILE A 270 -26.34 -21.48 -13.90
CA ILE A 270 -27.71 -21.82 -14.27
C ILE A 270 -27.72 -22.90 -15.36
N GLU A 271 -26.89 -22.75 -16.40
CA GLU A 271 -26.78 -23.73 -17.47
C GLU A 271 -26.37 -25.11 -16.93
N ILE A 272 -25.35 -25.17 -16.08
CA ILE A 272 -24.91 -26.42 -15.44
C ILE A 272 -26.07 -27.05 -14.64
N ILE A 273 -26.78 -26.27 -13.83
CA ILE A 273 -27.92 -26.78 -13.04
C ILE A 273 -29.03 -27.30 -13.97
N GLN A 274 -29.32 -26.59 -15.06
CA GLN A 274 -30.32 -27.01 -16.05
C GLN A 274 -29.91 -28.30 -16.77
N GLN A 275 -28.65 -28.44 -17.17
CA GLN A 275 -28.10 -29.65 -17.77
C GLN A 275 -28.20 -30.83 -16.80
N ARG A 276 -27.78 -30.64 -15.53
CA ARG A 276 -27.89 -31.68 -14.48
C ARG A 276 -29.32 -32.08 -14.22
N ARG A 277 -30.27 -31.13 -14.20
CA ARG A 277 -31.71 -31.40 -14.11
C ARG A 277 -32.19 -32.31 -15.24
N GLN A 278 -31.77 -32.06 -16.48
CA GLN A 278 -32.16 -32.92 -17.62
C GLN A 278 -31.60 -34.33 -17.47
N ILE A 279 -30.31 -34.47 -17.12
CA ILE A 279 -29.65 -35.78 -16.94
C ILE A 279 -30.30 -36.59 -15.82
N ILE A 280 -30.62 -35.96 -14.68
CA ILE A 280 -31.27 -36.65 -13.57
C ILE A 280 -32.72 -37.01 -13.96
N GLY A 281 -33.41 -36.10 -14.64
CA GLY A 281 -34.78 -36.33 -15.13
C GLY A 281 -34.90 -37.49 -16.11
N THR A 282 -33.94 -37.66 -17.03
CA THR A 282 -33.92 -38.81 -17.96
C THR A 282 -33.70 -40.12 -17.21
N LYS A 283 -32.76 -40.17 -16.26
CA LYS A 283 -32.53 -41.36 -15.42
C LYS A 283 -33.76 -41.78 -14.64
N ILE A 284 -34.53 -40.83 -14.10
CA ILE A 284 -35.80 -41.12 -13.41
C ILE A 284 -36.81 -41.73 -14.39
N LYS A 285 -36.97 -41.14 -15.58
CA LYS A 285 -37.90 -41.65 -16.62
C LYS A 285 -37.51 -43.06 -17.07
N GLU A 286 -36.25 -43.30 -17.38
CA GLU A 286 -35.73 -44.61 -17.78
C GLU A 286 -35.93 -45.65 -16.67
N GLY A 287 -35.56 -45.30 -15.43
CA GLY A 287 -35.76 -46.16 -14.26
C GLY A 287 -37.23 -46.52 -14.03
N LYS A 288 -38.16 -45.58 -14.26
CA LYS A 288 -39.61 -45.83 -14.22
C LYS A 288 -40.04 -46.79 -15.34
N VAL A 289 -39.62 -46.55 -16.58
CA VAL A 289 -39.99 -47.37 -17.74
C VAL A 289 -39.53 -48.82 -17.58
N VAL A 290 -38.29 -49.04 -17.11
CA VAL A 290 -37.75 -50.39 -16.89
C VAL A 290 -38.57 -51.14 -15.84
N ARG A 291 -38.90 -50.51 -14.71
CA ARG A 291 -39.70 -51.14 -13.65
C ARG A 291 -41.14 -51.43 -14.08
N LEU A 292 -41.79 -50.47 -14.75
CA LEU A 292 -43.13 -50.68 -15.31
C LEU A 292 -43.16 -51.83 -16.32
N ARG A 293 -42.11 -51.97 -17.15
CA ARG A 293 -41.99 -53.10 -18.08
C ARG A 293 -41.88 -54.43 -17.35
N LYS A 294 -41.07 -54.52 -16.28
CA LYS A 294 -40.96 -55.72 -15.44
C LYS A 294 -42.29 -56.08 -14.79
N LEU A 295 -42.99 -55.11 -14.20
CA LEU A 295 -44.30 -55.32 -13.59
C LEU A 295 -45.35 -55.75 -14.62
N ALA A 296 -45.37 -55.12 -15.80
CA ALA A 296 -46.26 -55.53 -16.89
C ALA A 296 -46.00 -56.98 -17.32
N GLN A 297 -44.75 -57.42 -17.38
CA GLN A 297 -44.39 -58.81 -17.67
C GLN A 297 -44.88 -59.76 -16.58
N GLN A 298 -44.69 -59.43 -15.30
CA GLN A 298 -45.20 -60.24 -14.19
C GLN A 298 -46.73 -60.35 -14.24
N ILE A 299 -47.43 -59.24 -14.49
CA ILE A 299 -48.90 -59.22 -14.66
C ILE A 299 -49.32 -60.13 -15.83
N ALA A 300 -48.63 -60.07 -16.97
CA ALA A 300 -48.93 -60.91 -18.12
C ALA A 300 -48.76 -62.42 -17.80
N ASN A 301 -47.68 -62.77 -17.09
CA ASN A 301 -47.43 -64.14 -16.65
C ASN A 301 -48.53 -64.63 -15.69
N CYS A 302 -48.94 -63.81 -14.72
CA CYS A 302 -50.04 -64.13 -13.81
C CYS A 302 -51.36 -64.32 -14.56
N LYS A 303 -51.70 -63.42 -15.50
CA LYS A 303 -52.91 -63.55 -16.32
C LYS A 303 -52.93 -64.85 -17.11
N GLN A 304 -51.82 -65.21 -17.75
CA GLN A 304 -51.71 -66.46 -18.51
C GLN A 304 -51.86 -67.69 -17.60
N CYS A 305 -51.30 -67.65 -16.39
CA CYS A 305 -51.45 -68.72 -15.41
C CYS A 305 -52.91 -68.89 -14.98
N ILE A 306 -53.61 -67.77 -14.72
CA ILE A 306 -55.04 -67.77 -14.40
C ILE A 306 -55.85 -68.36 -15.55
N GLU A 307 -55.64 -67.93 -16.80
CA GLU A 307 -56.37 -68.44 -17.97
C GLU A 307 -56.21 -69.96 -18.15
N ARG A 308 -54.98 -70.49 -18.01
CA ARG A 308 -54.71 -71.93 -18.10
C ARG A 308 -55.41 -72.70 -16.99
N SER A 309 -55.36 -72.20 -15.76
CA SER A 309 -56.02 -72.80 -14.61
C SER A 309 -57.55 -72.78 -14.76
N THR A 310 -58.14 -71.65 -15.17
CA THR A 310 -59.57 -71.54 -15.44
C THR A 310 -60.01 -72.53 -16.53
N SER A 311 -59.25 -72.64 -17.62
CA SER A 311 -59.56 -73.62 -18.67
C SER A 311 -59.49 -75.08 -18.16
N LEU A 312 -58.51 -75.42 -17.31
CA LEU A 312 -58.39 -76.76 -16.73
C LEU A 312 -59.54 -77.06 -15.76
N ILE A 313 -59.95 -76.07 -14.96
CA ILE A 313 -61.11 -76.15 -14.07
C ILE A 313 -62.37 -76.42 -14.90
N SER A 314 -62.63 -75.65 -15.96
CA SER A 314 -63.80 -75.86 -16.82
C SER A 314 -63.80 -77.24 -17.50
N GLN A 315 -62.63 -77.75 -17.90
CA GLN A 315 -62.51 -79.12 -18.45
C GLN A 315 -62.84 -80.18 -17.40
N ALA A 316 -62.32 -80.03 -16.17
CA ALA A 316 -62.61 -80.93 -15.06
C ALA A 316 -64.10 -80.90 -14.69
N GLU A 317 -64.70 -79.71 -14.56
CA GLU A 317 -66.13 -79.54 -14.29
C GLU A 317 -67.01 -80.17 -15.38
N GLN A 318 -66.62 -80.04 -16.65
CA GLN A 318 -67.37 -80.63 -17.76
C GLN A 318 -67.31 -82.17 -17.72
N SER A 319 -66.14 -82.75 -17.44
CA SER A 319 -66.02 -84.20 -17.27
C SER A 319 -66.77 -84.73 -16.05
N LEU A 320 -66.87 -83.95 -14.96
CA LEU A 320 -67.68 -84.31 -13.79
C LEU A 320 -69.19 -84.34 -14.09
N LYS A 321 -69.65 -83.70 -15.17
CA LYS A 321 -71.05 -83.72 -15.62
C LYS A 321 -71.37 -84.87 -16.60
N GLU A 322 -70.38 -85.69 -16.98
CA GLU A 322 -70.60 -86.83 -17.88
C GLU A 322 -71.31 -87.97 -17.13
N ASN A 323 -72.42 -88.45 -17.68
CA ASN A 323 -73.26 -89.49 -17.08
C ASN A 323 -72.95 -90.90 -17.63
N ASP A 324 -72.33 -90.98 -18.81
CA ASP A 324 -71.86 -92.23 -19.39
C ASP A 324 -70.55 -92.69 -18.73
N HIS A 325 -70.61 -93.83 -18.04
CA HIS A 325 -69.50 -94.32 -17.22
C HIS A 325 -68.27 -94.70 -18.07
N ALA A 326 -68.47 -95.18 -19.31
CA ALA A 326 -67.37 -95.60 -20.18
C ALA A 326 -66.64 -94.38 -20.78
N ARG A 327 -67.39 -93.35 -21.21
CA ARG A 327 -66.81 -92.08 -21.69
C ARG A 327 -66.12 -91.29 -20.58
N PHE A 328 -66.70 -91.31 -19.38
CA PHE A 328 -66.08 -90.73 -18.20
C PHE A 328 -64.72 -91.38 -17.94
N LEU A 329 -64.65 -92.71 -17.82
CA LEU A 329 -63.38 -93.41 -17.54
C LEU A 329 -62.31 -93.21 -18.63
N GLN A 330 -62.70 -93.03 -19.90
CA GLN A 330 -61.77 -92.72 -21.00
C GLN A 330 -61.09 -91.34 -20.87
N THR A 331 -61.78 -90.34 -20.30
CA THR A 331 -61.30 -88.95 -20.22
C THR A 331 -60.83 -88.55 -18.82
N ALA A 332 -61.40 -89.14 -17.78
CA ALA A 332 -61.16 -88.81 -16.38
C ALA A 332 -59.70 -89.05 -15.97
N LYS A 333 -59.03 -90.10 -16.47
CA LYS A 333 -57.63 -90.40 -16.12
C LYS A 333 -56.69 -89.26 -16.55
N ASN A 334 -56.82 -88.78 -17.78
CA ASN A 334 -55.99 -87.70 -18.31
C ASN A 334 -56.23 -86.37 -17.58
N ILE A 335 -57.49 -86.04 -17.30
CA ILE A 335 -57.85 -84.81 -16.58
C ILE A 335 -57.39 -84.87 -15.14
N THR A 336 -57.53 -86.02 -14.47
CA THR A 336 -57.06 -86.24 -13.10
C THR A 336 -55.54 -86.09 -13.01
N GLU A 337 -54.78 -86.64 -13.96
CA GLU A 337 -53.33 -86.45 -14.04
C GLU A 337 -52.96 -84.97 -14.24
N ARG A 338 -53.63 -84.26 -15.14
CA ARG A 338 -53.37 -82.82 -15.39
C ARG A 338 -53.71 -81.94 -14.19
N VAL A 339 -54.83 -82.21 -13.51
CA VAL A 339 -55.22 -81.51 -12.27
C VAL A 339 -54.25 -81.83 -11.15
N SER A 340 -53.87 -83.10 -10.97
CA SER A 340 -52.90 -83.52 -9.96
C SER A 340 -51.53 -82.91 -10.19
N MET A 341 -51.07 -82.81 -11.44
CA MET A 341 -49.81 -82.13 -11.77
C MET A 341 -49.87 -80.63 -11.53
N ALA A 342 -51.00 -79.98 -11.85
CA ALA A 342 -51.19 -78.57 -11.58
C ALA A 342 -51.23 -78.28 -10.07
N THR A 343 -51.89 -79.12 -9.27
CA THR A 343 -52.00 -78.94 -7.80
C THR A 343 -50.74 -79.35 -7.04
N ALA A 344 -49.96 -80.30 -7.53
CA ALA A 344 -48.72 -80.75 -6.89
C ALA A 344 -47.54 -79.78 -7.07
N SER A 345 -47.60 -78.88 -8.07
CA SER A 345 -46.54 -77.91 -8.32
C SER A 345 -47.03 -76.48 -8.06
N SER A 346 -46.69 -75.92 -6.90
CA SER A 346 -47.01 -74.53 -6.55
C SER A 346 -46.45 -73.52 -7.58
N GLN A 347 -45.32 -73.84 -8.22
CA GLN A 347 -44.71 -73.02 -9.29
C GLN A 347 -45.51 -73.02 -10.61
N VAL A 348 -46.37 -74.03 -10.83
CA VAL A 348 -47.23 -74.12 -12.02
C VAL A 348 -48.52 -73.30 -11.84
N LEU A 349 -48.93 -73.03 -10.60
CA LEU A 349 -50.14 -72.28 -10.26
C LEU A 349 -49.88 -70.81 -9.87
N ILE A 350 -48.72 -70.52 -9.27
CA ILE A 350 -48.37 -69.18 -8.77
C ILE A 350 -46.96 -68.82 -9.24
N PRO A 351 -46.82 -67.86 -10.18
CA PRO A 351 -45.51 -67.33 -10.55
C PRO A 351 -44.81 -66.67 -9.35
N GLU A 352 -43.47 -66.69 -9.30
CA GLU A 352 -42.73 -65.87 -8.35
C GLU A 352 -42.92 -64.37 -8.70
N ILE A 353 -43.62 -63.63 -7.84
CA ILE A 353 -43.90 -62.19 -8.00
C ILE A 353 -42.95 -61.41 -7.10
N ASN A 354 -42.20 -60.48 -7.69
CA ASN A 354 -41.36 -59.56 -6.92
C ASN A 354 -42.05 -58.20 -6.83
N LEU A 355 -42.62 -57.92 -5.65
CA LEU A 355 -43.31 -56.67 -5.33
C LEU A 355 -42.38 -55.57 -4.79
N ASN A 356 -41.11 -55.88 -4.53
CA ASN A 356 -40.15 -54.96 -3.92
C ASN A 356 -39.43 -54.07 -4.96
N ASP A 357 -39.68 -54.24 -6.26
CA ASP A 357 -39.11 -53.41 -7.33
C ASP A 357 -39.87 -52.06 -7.44
N THR A 358 -39.93 -51.32 -6.33
CA THR A 358 -40.55 -49.99 -6.22
C THR A 358 -39.53 -48.88 -6.51
N PHE A 359 -40.01 -47.62 -6.58
CA PHE A 359 -39.16 -46.45 -6.83
C PHE A 359 -38.67 -45.78 -5.53
N ASP A 360 -38.97 -46.36 -4.37
CA ASP A 360 -38.84 -45.70 -3.06
C ASP A 360 -37.39 -45.55 -2.59
N THR A 361 -36.45 -46.26 -3.23
CA THR A 361 -35.00 -46.16 -2.97
C THR A 361 -34.32 -45.00 -3.70
N PHE A 362 -35.05 -44.24 -4.53
CA PHE A 362 -34.51 -43.06 -5.20
C PHE A 362 -34.73 -41.80 -4.34
N ALA A 363 -33.66 -41.31 -3.72
CA ALA A 363 -33.66 -40.08 -2.94
C ALA A 363 -32.88 -38.96 -3.65
N LEU A 364 -33.41 -37.73 -3.62
CA LEU A 364 -32.73 -36.54 -4.09
C LEU A 364 -32.36 -35.68 -2.89
N ASP A 365 -31.07 -35.53 -2.64
CA ASP A 365 -30.53 -34.59 -1.67
C ASP A 365 -29.52 -33.68 -2.36
N PHE A 366 -29.81 -32.37 -2.33
CA PHE A 366 -28.96 -31.32 -2.89
C PHE A 366 -28.53 -30.32 -1.80
N THR A 367 -28.58 -30.71 -0.53
CA THR A 367 -28.34 -29.80 0.59
C THR A 367 -26.93 -29.22 0.57
N ARG A 368 -25.92 -30.03 0.24
CA ARG A 368 -24.53 -29.57 0.11
C ARG A 368 -24.37 -28.57 -1.04
N GLU A 369 -24.91 -28.89 -2.20
CA GLU A 369 -24.83 -28.05 -3.40
C GLU A 369 -25.57 -26.72 -3.20
N LYS A 370 -26.73 -26.74 -2.51
CA LYS A 370 -27.44 -25.52 -2.10
C LYS A 370 -26.59 -24.65 -1.21
N LYS A 371 -25.95 -25.23 -0.19
CA LYS A 371 -25.06 -24.48 0.70
C LYS A 371 -23.88 -23.85 -0.04
N LEU A 372 -23.30 -24.53 -1.03
CA LEU A 372 -22.25 -23.96 -1.88
C LEU A 372 -22.76 -22.77 -2.71
N LEU A 373 -23.98 -22.85 -3.24
CA LEU A 373 -24.61 -21.74 -3.98
C LEU A 373 -24.98 -20.56 -3.07
N GLU A 374 -25.42 -20.81 -1.84
CA GLU A 374 -25.71 -19.77 -0.84
C GLU A 374 -24.44 -19.03 -0.38
N CYS A 375 -23.28 -19.67 -0.47
CA CYS A 375 -21.98 -19.08 -0.13
C CYS A 375 -21.30 -18.36 -1.32
N LEU A 376 -21.97 -18.20 -2.47
CA LEU A 376 -21.42 -17.43 -3.58
C LEU A 376 -21.29 -15.96 -3.17
N ASP A 377 -20.08 -15.43 -3.29
CA ASP A 377 -19.76 -14.04 -3.02
C ASP A 377 -18.76 -13.53 -4.07
N TYR A 378 -18.59 -12.21 -4.15
CA TYR A 378 -17.60 -11.63 -5.07
C TYR A 378 -16.19 -12.04 -4.65
N LEU A 379 -15.34 -12.32 -5.63
CA LEU A 379 -13.95 -12.68 -5.36
C LEU A 379 -13.26 -11.51 -4.66
N THR A 380 -12.68 -11.78 -3.50
CA THR A 380 -11.83 -10.84 -2.78
C THR A 380 -10.37 -11.26 -2.92
N ALA A 381 -9.45 -10.32 -2.70
CA ALA A 381 -8.04 -10.68 -2.60
C ALA A 381 -7.86 -11.75 -1.51
N PRO A 382 -7.01 -12.76 -1.72
CA PRO A 382 -6.91 -13.88 -0.80
C PRO A 382 -6.53 -13.42 0.61
N ASN A 383 -6.84 -14.23 1.62
CA ASN A 383 -6.37 -13.96 2.97
C ASN A 383 -4.84 -13.88 3.01
N PRO A 384 -4.26 -12.98 3.85
CA PRO A 384 -2.82 -12.88 4.00
C PRO A 384 -2.19 -14.25 4.30
N PRO A 385 -1.18 -14.69 3.52
CA PRO A 385 -0.46 -15.91 3.87
C PRO A 385 0.35 -15.68 5.16
N THR A 386 0.64 -16.75 5.88
CA THR A 386 1.43 -16.69 7.12
C THR A 386 2.75 -17.42 6.94
N ILE A 387 3.89 -16.72 7.08
CA ILE A 387 5.21 -17.35 7.05
C ILE A 387 5.37 -18.20 8.32
N ARG A 388 5.76 -19.47 8.13
CA ARG A 388 5.99 -20.45 9.19
C ARG A 388 7.49 -20.53 9.44
N GLU A 389 8.02 -19.63 10.25
CA GLU A 389 9.47 -19.54 10.54
C GLU A 389 10.04 -20.88 11.06
N GLU A 390 9.24 -21.64 11.80
CA GLU A 390 9.63 -22.95 12.33
C GLU A 390 9.79 -24.04 11.26
N LEU A 391 9.22 -23.85 10.08
CA LEU A 391 9.39 -24.74 8.93
C LEU A 391 10.47 -24.22 7.96
N CYS A 392 10.90 -22.97 8.11
CA CYS A 392 11.92 -22.39 7.26
C CYS A 392 13.28 -23.02 7.54
N THR A 393 14.10 -23.14 6.49
CA THR A 393 15.46 -23.68 6.61
C THR A 393 16.45 -22.70 6.01
N ALA A 394 17.62 -22.58 6.63
CA ALA A 394 18.68 -21.69 6.16
C ALA A 394 19.99 -22.46 6.01
N SER A 395 20.73 -22.15 4.96
CA SER A 395 22.13 -22.48 4.77
C SER A 395 22.95 -21.18 4.78
N TYR A 396 24.21 -21.23 4.35
CA TYR A 396 25.06 -20.05 4.29
C TYR A 396 24.72 -19.12 3.12
N ASP A 397 24.13 -19.65 2.03
CA ASP A 397 23.79 -18.87 0.83
C ASP A 397 22.36 -19.08 0.35
N THR A 398 21.57 -19.87 1.08
CA THR A 398 20.16 -20.14 0.74
C THR A 398 19.24 -20.03 1.94
N ILE A 399 18.01 -19.60 1.70
CA ILE A 399 16.90 -19.66 2.67
C ILE A 399 15.69 -20.25 1.95
N THR A 400 15.11 -21.31 2.51
CA THR A 400 13.82 -21.85 2.09
C THR A 400 12.74 -21.32 3.01
N VAL A 401 11.89 -20.45 2.46
CA VAL A 401 10.76 -19.84 3.16
C VAL A 401 9.54 -20.74 2.96
N HIS A 402 8.83 -21.04 4.04
CA HIS A 402 7.57 -21.79 4.03
C HIS A 402 6.45 -20.91 4.57
N TRP A 403 5.25 -21.04 4.01
CA TRP A 403 4.06 -20.33 4.45
C TRP A 403 2.79 -21.19 4.37
N THR A 404 1.71 -20.72 4.97
CA THR A 404 0.37 -21.33 4.88
C THR A 404 -0.66 -20.31 4.44
N SER A 405 -1.74 -20.78 3.81
CA SER A 405 -2.89 -19.95 3.42
C SER A 405 -4.18 -20.68 3.77
N ASP A 406 -5.10 -20.00 4.44
CA ASP A 406 -6.35 -20.62 4.92
C ASP A 406 -7.33 -20.95 3.78
N ASP A 407 -7.15 -20.34 2.61
CA ASP A 407 -7.99 -20.53 1.43
C ASP A 407 -7.12 -20.74 0.17
N GLU A 408 -6.50 -21.91 0.08
CA GLU A 408 -5.65 -22.29 -1.06
C GLU A 408 -6.40 -22.29 -2.39
N PHE A 409 -7.73 -22.46 -2.37
CA PHE A 409 -8.53 -22.52 -3.59
C PHE A 409 -8.71 -21.14 -4.25
N SER A 410 -8.64 -20.05 -3.48
CA SER A 410 -8.74 -18.69 -4.04
C SER A 410 -7.40 -18.11 -4.50
N VAL A 411 -6.26 -18.74 -4.16
CA VAL A 411 -4.93 -18.25 -4.54
C VAL A 411 -4.53 -18.77 -5.91
N VAL A 412 -4.25 -17.84 -6.84
CA VAL A 412 -3.74 -18.18 -8.18
C VAL A 412 -2.22 -18.36 -8.15
N SER A 413 -1.50 -17.52 -7.41
CA SER A 413 -0.04 -17.61 -7.24
C SER A 413 0.43 -16.79 -6.04
N TYR A 414 1.65 -17.07 -5.60
CA TYR A 414 2.38 -16.26 -4.64
C TYR A 414 3.48 -15.44 -5.30
N GLU A 415 3.81 -14.32 -4.67
CA GLU A 415 5.02 -13.54 -4.94
C GLU A 415 5.82 -13.43 -3.64
N LEU A 416 7.09 -13.83 -3.67
CA LEU A 416 7.99 -13.68 -2.54
C LEU A 416 8.84 -12.43 -2.74
N GLN A 417 8.82 -11.53 -1.75
CA GLN A 417 9.66 -10.35 -1.72
C GLN A 417 10.66 -10.47 -0.57
N TYR A 418 11.92 -10.10 -0.80
CA TYR A 418 12.92 -10.08 0.26
C TYR A 418 13.95 -8.96 0.13
N THR A 419 14.54 -8.57 1.27
CA THR A 419 15.62 -7.57 1.33
C THR A 419 16.50 -7.78 2.55
N ILE A 420 17.70 -7.18 2.57
CA ILE A 420 18.63 -7.27 3.71
C ILE A 420 18.10 -6.42 4.86
N PHE A 421 18.12 -6.97 6.08
CA PHE A 421 17.74 -6.26 7.29
C PHE A 421 18.88 -5.37 7.77
N THR A 422 18.77 -4.06 7.54
CA THR A 422 19.65 -3.05 8.14
C THR A 422 19.00 -2.53 9.42
N GLY A 423 19.49 -2.90 10.60
CA GLY A 423 18.87 -2.62 11.92
C GLY A 423 18.57 -1.15 12.27
N GLN A 424 18.89 -0.19 11.40
CA GLN A 424 18.64 1.24 11.55
C GLN A 424 17.37 1.74 10.85
N ALA A 425 16.73 0.94 10.00
CA ALA A 425 15.51 1.34 9.30
C ALA A 425 14.28 0.76 10.00
N ASN A 426 13.33 1.62 10.38
CA ASN A 426 11.97 1.18 10.69
C ASN A 426 11.52 0.23 9.56
N VAL A 427 11.07 -0.98 9.88
CA VAL A 427 10.57 -1.96 8.89
C VAL A 427 9.50 -1.32 8.00
N VAL A 428 8.76 -0.35 8.54
CA VAL A 428 7.78 0.50 7.86
C VAL A 428 8.39 1.40 6.78
N SER A 429 9.61 1.88 6.97
CA SER A 429 10.33 2.69 5.97
C SER A 429 10.88 1.84 4.83
N LEU A 430 11.28 0.58 5.10
CA LEU A 430 11.76 -0.36 4.09
C LEU A 430 10.62 -0.88 3.20
N CYS A 431 9.43 -1.14 3.76
CA CYS A 431 8.28 -1.58 2.95
C CYS A 431 7.69 -0.48 2.06
N ASN A 432 8.01 0.80 2.30
CA ASN A 432 7.60 1.92 1.46
C ASN A 432 8.61 2.28 0.35
N SER A 433 9.81 1.70 0.37
CA SER A 433 10.82 1.84 -0.70
C SER A 433 10.63 0.74 -1.73
N ALA A 434 9.92 1.02 -2.83
CA ALA A 434 9.65 0.04 -3.88
C ALA A 434 10.91 -0.51 -4.57
N ASP A 435 12.02 0.24 -4.55
CA ASP A 435 13.25 -0.06 -5.31
C ASP A 435 14.27 -0.95 -4.56
N SER A 436 13.97 -1.37 -3.32
CA SER A 436 14.94 -2.09 -2.47
C SER A 436 14.62 -3.58 -2.25
N TRP A 437 13.55 -4.09 -2.86
CA TRP A 437 13.10 -5.47 -2.70
C TRP A 437 13.47 -6.32 -3.90
N MET A 438 14.01 -7.50 -3.62
CA MET A 438 14.11 -8.57 -4.61
C MET A 438 12.77 -9.29 -4.71
N ILE A 439 12.27 -9.51 -5.92
CA ILE A 439 10.93 -10.05 -6.16
C ILE A 439 11.01 -11.35 -6.93
N VAL A 440 10.35 -12.38 -6.43
CA VAL A 440 10.16 -13.68 -7.07
C VAL A 440 8.67 -13.90 -7.32
N PRO A 441 8.18 -13.65 -8.54
CA PRO A 441 6.76 -13.78 -8.87
C PRO A 441 6.37 -15.22 -9.24
N ASN A 442 5.07 -15.46 -9.36
CA ASN A 442 4.46 -16.66 -9.96
C ASN A 442 4.77 -18.00 -9.27
N ILE A 443 4.96 -17.99 -7.95
CA ILE A 443 5.19 -19.20 -7.17
C ILE A 443 3.85 -19.94 -7.00
N LYS A 444 3.81 -21.25 -7.29
CA LYS A 444 2.59 -22.07 -7.17
C LYS A 444 2.57 -22.96 -5.93
N GLN A 445 3.70 -23.06 -5.24
CA GLN A 445 3.87 -23.88 -4.05
C GLN A 445 3.83 -22.98 -2.80
N ASN A 446 3.65 -23.59 -1.63
CA ASN A 446 3.64 -22.87 -0.34
C ASN A 446 5.05 -22.69 0.26
N HIS A 447 6.07 -22.83 -0.57
CA HIS A 447 7.46 -22.62 -0.18
C HIS A 447 8.29 -22.19 -1.38
N TYR A 448 9.42 -21.54 -1.11
CA TYR A 448 10.40 -21.19 -2.13
C TYR A 448 11.79 -21.06 -1.53
N THR A 449 12.80 -21.58 -2.25
CA THR A 449 14.21 -21.46 -1.88
C THR A 449 14.86 -20.32 -2.63
N VAL A 450 15.30 -19.31 -1.89
CA VAL A 450 16.11 -18.21 -2.42
C VAL A 450 17.58 -18.62 -2.36
N HIS A 451 18.32 -18.37 -3.45
CA HIS A 451 19.73 -18.72 -3.61
C HIS A 451 20.61 -17.48 -3.78
N GLY A 452 21.91 -17.61 -3.50
CA GLY A 452 22.88 -16.54 -3.69
C GLY A 452 22.79 -15.43 -2.63
N LEU A 453 22.25 -15.76 -1.46
CA LEU A 453 22.18 -14.85 -0.33
C LEU A 453 23.57 -14.67 0.30
N GLN A 454 23.83 -13.48 0.81
CA GLN A 454 25.01 -13.20 1.63
C GLN A 454 24.96 -14.00 2.94
N SER A 455 26.09 -14.60 3.32
CA SER A 455 26.21 -15.42 4.53
C SER A 455 26.25 -14.59 5.81
N GLY A 456 25.73 -15.15 6.90
CA GLY A 456 25.71 -14.47 8.19
C GLY A 456 24.84 -13.20 8.21
N THR A 457 23.89 -13.08 7.27
CA THR A 457 23.09 -11.88 7.04
C THR A 457 21.62 -12.12 7.41
N LYS A 458 21.01 -11.15 8.07
CA LYS A 458 19.57 -11.14 8.37
C LYS A 458 18.79 -10.58 7.16
N TYR A 459 17.68 -11.22 6.82
CA TYR A 459 16.78 -10.84 5.72
C TYR A 459 15.35 -10.70 6.22
N ILE A 460 14.60 -9.80 5.59
CA ILE A 460 13.15 -9.70 5.74
C ILE A 460 12.50 -10.36 4.53
N PHE A 461 11.51 -11.21 4.75
CA PHE A 461 10.70 -11.85 3.72
C PHE A 461 9.23 -11.44 3.87
N ILE A 462 8.56 -11.19 2.75
CA ILE A 462 7.12 -10.95 2.66
C ILE A 462 6.58 -11.84 1.55
N VAL A 463 5.52 -12.59 1.83
CA VAL A 463 4.82 -13.39 0.84
C VAL A 463 3.51 -12.71 0.49
N LYS A 464 3.24 -12.49 -0.79
CA LYS A 464 1.95 -12.00 -1.28
C LYS A 464 1.16 -13.14 -1.89
N ALA A 465 -0.05 -13.36 -1.42
CA ALA A 465 -1.03 -14.22 -2.08
C ALA A 465 -1.79 -13.39 -3.13
N ILE A 466 -1.89 -13.89 -4.36
CA ILE A 466 -2.42 -13.16 -5.52
C ILE A 466 -3.52 -13.97 -6.19
N ASN A 467 -4.63 -13.30 -6.50
CA ASN A 467 -5.69 -13.82 -7.36
C ASN A 467 -6.23 -12.73 -8.31
N GLN A 468 -7.33 -13.01 -9.01
CA GLN A 468 -7.91 -12.05 -9.97
C GLN A 468 -8.47 -10.77 -9.31
N ALA A 469 -8.82 -10.82 -8.01
CA ALA A 469 -9.36 -9.68 -7.28
C ALA A 469 -8.28 -8.80 -6.64
N GLY A 470 -7.05 -9.28 -6.54
CA GLY A 470 -5.91 -8.52 -6.04
C GLY A 470 -4.94 -9.37 -5.26
N SER A 471 -4.22 -8.74 -4.32
CA SER A 471 -3.21 -9.41 -3.51
C SER A 471 -3.22 -8.95 -2.06
N ARG A 472 -2.84 -9.83 -1.14
CA ARG A 472 -2.54 -9.48 0.25
C ARG A 472 -1.18 -10.02 0.67
N SER A 473 -0.46 -9.23 1.45
CA SER A 473 0.88 -9.54 1.97
C SER A 473 0.79 -10.21 3.34
N SER A 474 1.70 -11.13 3.61
CA SER A 474 1.98 -11.64 4.95
C SER A 474 2.56 -10.55 5.86
N GLU A 475 2.52 -10.80 7.16
CA GLU A 475 3.44 -10.12 8.07
C GLU A 475 4.91 -10.42 7.68
N PRO A 476 5.86 -9.50 7.92
CA PRO A 476 7.26 -9.71 7.57
C PRO A 476 7.91 -10.81 8.42
N GLY A 477 8.43 -11.85 7.78
CA GLY A 477 9.22 -12.90 8.42
C GLY A 477 10.71 -12.53 8.44
N LYS A 478 11.39 -12.74 9.58
CA LYS A 478 12.82 -12.41 9.72
C LYS A 478 13.63 -13.69 9.77
N LEU A 479 14.40 -13.93 8.71
CA LEU A 479 15.22 -15.14 8.59
C LEU A 479 16.69 -14.76 8.40
N LYS A 480 17.60 -15.60 8.86
CA LYS A 480 19.05 -15.38 8.79
C LYS A 480 19.74 -16.50 8.02
N THR A 481 20.71 -16.16 7.19
CA THR A 481 21.63 -17.16 6.63
C THR A 481 22.64 -17.60 7.70
N ASN A 482 23.10 -18.84 7.60
CA ASN A 482 24.10 -19.40 8.49
C ASN A 482 25.49 -18.82 8.18
N SER A 483 26.44 -19.08 9.08
CA SER A 483 27.83 -18.70 8.91
C SER A 483 28.43 -19.35 7.66
N GLN A 484 29.25 -18.60 6.92
CA GLN A 484 30.03 -19.15 5.80
C GLN A 484 30.91 -20.34 6.26
N PRO A 485 30.70 -21.55 5.72
CA PRO A 485 31.56 -22.69 6.03
C PRO A 485 32.95 -22.49 5.45
N PHE A 486 33.96 -22.91 6.19
CA PHE A 486 35.36 -22.85 5.76
C PHE A 486 36.12 -24.12 6.20
N LYS A 487 37.28 -24.33 5.58
CA LYS A 487 38.22 -25.41 5.86
C LYS A 487 39.61 -24.83 6.11
N LEU A 488 40.48 -25.60 6.75
CA LEU A 488 41.89 -25.26 6.90
C LEU A 488 42.57 -25.33 5.52
N ASP A 489 43.36 -24.32 5.15
CA ASP A 489 44.10 -24.32 3.90
C ASP A 489 45.48 -24.99 4.06
N PRO A 490 45.72 -26.17 3.45
CA PRO A 490 47.02 -26.85 3.55
C PRO A 490 48.18 -26.08 2.89
N LYS A 491 47.90 -25.14 1.98
CA LYS A 491 48.92 -24.30 1.34
C LYS A 491 49.49 -23.26 2.31
N SER A 492 48.66 -22.73 3.20
CA SER A 492 49.07 -21.83 4.28
C SER A 492 49.76 -22.57 5.44
N ALA A 493 49.45 -23.85 5.68
CA ALA A 493 49.89 -24.57 6.88
C ALA A 493 51.43 -24.64 7.04
N HIS A 494 51.93 -24.38 8.24
CA HIS A 494 53.36 -24.51 8.53
C HIS A 494 53.85 -25.95 8.28
N ARG A 495 55.09 -26.15 7.81
CA ARG A 495 55.68 -27.46 7.44
C ARG A 495 55.64 -28.56 8.53
N LYS A 496 55.56 -28.14 9.79
CA LYS A 496 55.45 -29.00 10.98
C LYS A 496 54.01 -29.19 11.46
N LEU A 497 53.03 -28.86 10.62
CA LEU A 497 51.63 -29.16 10.85
C LEU A 497 51.17 -30.15 9.78
N LYS A 498 50.26 -31.02 10.18
CA LYS A 498 49.53 -31.90 9.29
C LYS A 498 48.06 -31.56 9.37
N VAL A 499 47.47 -31.30 8.22
CA VAL A 499 46.03 -31.07 8.06
C VAL A 499 45.41 -32.41 7.66
N SER A 500 44.28 -32.77 8.27
CA SER A 500 43.52 -33.99 7.96
C SER A 500 42.97 -33.97 6.53
N HIS A 501 42.55 -35.14 6.02
CA HIS A 501 42.04 -35.27 4.65
C HIS A 501 40.75 -34.47 4.39
N ASP A 502 39.91 -34.28 5.41
CA ASP A 502 38.70 -33.45 5.34
C ASP A 502 39.00 -31.94 5.49
N ASN A 503 40.24 -31.58 5.81
CA ASN A 503 40.72 -30.24 6.11
C ASN A 503 40.03 -29.56 7.31
N LEU A 504 39.57 -30.33 8.30
CA LEU A 504 38.93 -29.82 9.51
C LEU A 504 39.77 -30.00 10.79
N THR A 505 40.80 -30.83 10.76
CA THR A 505 41.70 -31.04 11.89
C THR A 505 43.12 -30.64 11.52
N VAL A 506 43.77 -29.88 12.39
CA VAL A 506 45.21 -29.62 12.32
C VAL A 506 45.90 -30.24 13.51
N GLU A 507 46.95 -31.02 13.24
CA GLU A 507 47.77 -31.67 14.25
C GLU A 507 49.24 -31.29 14.11
N ARG A 508 49.95 -31.35 15.24
CA ARG A 508 51.40 -31.21 15.26
C ARG A 508 52.05 -32.47 14.68
N ASP A 509 52.77 -32.33 13.58
CA ASP A 509 53.55 -33.40 12.98
C ASP A 509 55.04 -33.21 13.28
N GLU A 510 55.60 -34.10 14.10
CA GLU A 510 57.01 -34.09 14.49
C GLU A 510 57.92 -34.78 13.46
N THR A 511 57.34 -35.50 12.49
CA THR A 511 58.05 -36.34 11.52
C THR A 511 58.15 -35.74 10.12
N SER A 512 57.35 -34.71 9.80
CA SER A 512 57.30 -34.09 8.48
C SER A 512 58.56 -33.28 8.12
N SER A 513 59.22 -33.70 7.04
CA SER A 513 60.32 -32.99 6.35
C SER A 513 59.89 -32.38 5.01
N LYS A 514 58.59 -32.11 4.80
CA LYS A 514 58.07 -31.61 3.52
C LYS A 514 58.60 -30.21 3.18
N LYS A 515 59.41 -30.11 2.11
CA LYS A 515 59.80 -28.84 1.48
C LYS A 515 58.75 -28.47 0.43
N SER A 516 57.93 -27.47 0.73
CA SER A 516 57.05 -26.82 -0.23
C SER A 516 57.15 -25.31 -0.02
N HIS A 517 57.63 -24.60 -1.04
CA HIS A 517 57.79 -23.15 -1.03
C HIS A 517 56.56 -22.50 -1.65
N THR A 518 55.48 -22.38 -0.85
CA THR A 518 54.34 -21.54 -1.19
C THR A 518 54.45 -20.21 -0.43
N PRO A 519 54.29 -19.05 -1.09
CA PRO A 519 54.44 -17.74 -0.44
C PRO A 519 53.40 -17.48 0.67
N GLU A 520 52.27 -18.17 0.61
CA GLU A 520 51.18 -18.08 1.60
C GLU A 520 51.46 -18.88 2.90
N ARG A 521 52.54 -19.67 2.92
CA ARG A 521 52.85 -20.59 4.02
C ARG A 521 53.38 -19.86 5.24
N PHE A 522 52.93 -20.26 6.43
CA PHE A 522 53.59 -19.89 7.68
C PHE A 522 55.01 -20.46 7.74
N THR A 523 56.00 -19.61 7.97
CA THR A 523 57.44 -19.95 7.93
C THR A 523 58.18 -19.72 9.25
N SER A 524 57.49 -19.14 10.25
CA SER A 524 58.09 -18.82 11.55
C SER A 524 58.72 -20.05 12.22
N GLN A 525 59.95 -19.90 12.75
CA GLN A 525 60.62 -21.01 13.44
C GLN A 525 59.95 -21.36 14.79
N GLY A 526 59.20 -20.42 15.38
CA GLY A 526 58.58 -20.56 16.70
C GLY A 526 57.05 -20.53 16.71
N SER A 527 56.39 -20.30 15.57
CA SER A 527 54.93 -20.27 15.47
C SER A 527 54.44 -21.14 14.32
N TYR A 528 53.57 -22.09 14.64
CA TYR A 528 53.12 -23.11 13.71
C TYR A 528 51.68 -22.81 13.31
N GLY A 529 51.52 -21.92 12.32
CA GLY A 529 50.22 -21.42 11.88
C GLY A 529 49.59 -22.18 10.72
N VAL A 530 48.27 -22.06 10.60
CA VAL A 530 47.44 -22.42 9.45
C VAL A 530 46.26 -21.45 9.39
N ALA A 531 45.87 -21.03 8.20
CA ALA A 531 44.72 -20.16 7.97
C ALA A 531 43.54 -20.95 7.39
N GLY A 532 42.33 -20.41 7.55
CA GLY A 532 41.15 -20.84 6.81
C GLY A 532 41.25 -20.46 5.32
N ASN A 533 40.53 -21.19 4.48
CA ASN A 533 40.48 -20.97 3.03
C ASN A 533 39.43 -19.93 2.58
N VAL A 534 38.73 -19.29 3.51
CA VAL A 534 37.67 -18.30 3.27
C VAL A 534 38.04 -16.99 3.93
N PHE A 535 37.74 -15.89 3.23
CA PHE A 535 37.80 -14.54 3.76
C PHE A 535 36.37 -14.03 3.97
N ILE A 536 36.12 -13.45 5.14
CA ILE A 536 34.87 -12.87 5.58
C ILE A 536 35.03 -11.36 5.54
N ASP A 537 34.09 -10.68 4.90
CA ASP A 537 34.12 -9.24 4.67
C ASP A 537 32.81 -8.53 5.05
N SER A 538 31.88 -9.26 5.68
CA SER A 538 30.56 -8.78 6.05
C SER A 538 29.83 -9.83 6.90
N GLY A 539 28.73 -9.44 7.54
CA GLY A 539 27.84 -10.36 8.27
C GLY A 539 28.36 -10.81 9.63
N ARG A 540 27.57 -11.68 10.27
CA ARG A 540 27.87 -12.32 11.56
C ARG A 540 28.15 -13.80 11.36
N HIS A 541 29.29 -14.26 11.84
CA HIS A 541 29.80 -15.60 11.64
C HIS A 541 30.18 -16.26 12.96
N TYR A 542 29.73 -17.48 13.16
CA TYR A 542 30.05 -18.31 14.31
C TYR A 542 30.69 -19.63 13.90
N TRP A 543 31.77 -20.00 14.57
CA TRP A 543 32.38 -21.32 14.46
C TRP A 543 32.95 -21.77 15.79
N GLU A 544 33.15 -23.07 15.94
CA GLU A 544 33.68 -23.66 17.16
C GLU A 544 35.00 -24.37 16.90
N VAL A 545 35.87 -24.39 17.91
CA VAL A 545 37.13 -25.13 17.89
C VAL A 545 37.13 -26.13 19.04
N VAL A 546 37.19 -27.41 18.71
CA VAL A 546 37.34 -28.51 19.67
C VAL A 546 38.83 -28.69 19.99
N ILE A 547 39.14 -28.58 21.28
CA ILE A 547 40.49 -28.68 21.82
C ILE A 547 40.73 -30.15 22.20
N SER A 548 41.37 -30.90 21.32
CA SER A 548 41.65 -32.34 21.50
C SER A 548 42.90 -32.59 22.36
N GLY A 549 42.89 -32.06 23.60
CA GLY A 549 43.99 -32.18 24.55
C GLY A 549 45.19 -31.25 24.30
N SER A 550 45.09 -30.33 23.33
CA SER A 550 46.10 -29.31 23.11
C SER A 550 46.15 -28.32 24.28
N THR A 551 47.35 -28.04 24.77
CA THR A 551 47.59 -27.05 25.84
C THR A 551 48.32 -25.82 25.35
N TRP A 552 48.89 -25.86 24.14
CA TRP A 552 49.59 -24.76 23.47
C TRP A 552 49.00 -24.47 22.10
N TYR A 553 48.19 -23.40 22.02
CA TYR A 553 47.57 -22.96 20.77
C TYR A 553 47.21 -21.47 20.81
N ALA A 554 46.95 -20.90 19.63
CA ALA A 554 46.22 -19.64 19.49
C ALA A 554 45.19 -19.75 18.36
N ILE A 555 44.00 -19.20 18.59
CA ILE A 555 42.85 -19.25 17.69
C ILE A 555 42.20 -17.87 17.58
N GLY A 556 41.74 -17.48 16.39
CA GLY A 556 41.08 -16.20 16.17
C GLY A 556 41.03 -15.85 14.70
N ILE A 557 41.26 -14.59 14.37
CA ILE A 557 41.20 -14.08 12.99
C ILE A 557 42.46 -13.28 12.62
N SER A 558 42.70 -13.16 11.32
CA SER A 558 43.75 -12.29 10.79
C SER A 558 43.37 -11.73 9.42
N TYR A 559 43.91 -10.58 9.05
CA TYR A 559 43.88 -10.12 7.67
C TYR A 559 44.76 -10.99 6.77
N LYS A 560 44.47 -10.98 5.46
CA LYS A 560 45.33 -11.61 4.45
C LYS A 560 46.77 -11.08 4.49
N SER A 561 46.91 -9.79 4.80
CA SER A 561 48.17 -9.05 4.92
C SER A 561 48.99 -9.41 6.17
N ALA A 562 48.45 -10.23 7.09
CA ALA A 562 49.15 -10.58 8.33
C ALA A 562 50.49 -11.31 8.05
N PRO A 563 51.61 -10.85 8.64
CA PRO A 563 52.92 -11.48 8.50
C PRO A 563 52.91 -12.98 8.85
N LYS A 564 53.35 -13.81 7.90
CA LYS A 564 53.40 -15.29 8.06
C LYS A 564 54.68 -15.81 8.75
N HIS A 565 55.64 -14.93 9.00
CA HIS A 565 56.91 -15.24 9.67
C HIS A 565 56.91 -14.85 11.17
N GLU A 566 55.88 -14.15 11.63
CA GLU A 566 55.71 -13.72 13.02
C GLU A 566 54.67 -14.56 13.76
N TRP A 567 54.55 -14.35 15.08
CA TRP A 567 53.50 -14.96 15.89
C TRP A 567 52.18 -14.23 15.70
N ILE A 568 51.09 -14.99 15.57
CA ILE A 568 49.75 -14.43 15.51
C ILE A 568 49.41 -13.70 16.83
N GLY A 569 48.82 -12.52 16.71
CA GLY A 569 48.53 -11.57 17.78
C GLY A 569 49.68 -10.61 18.10
N LYS A 570 50.91 -10.83 17.60
CA LYS A 570 52.04 -9.91 17.83
C LYS A 570 52.08 -8.72 16.86
N ASN A 571 51.24 -8.72 15.82
CA ASN A 571 51.07 -7.62 14.88
C ASN A 571 49.66 -7.02 14.98
N SER A 572 49.46 -5.88 14.32
CA SER A 572 48.16 -5.19 14.24
C SER A 572 47.15 -5.85 13.30
N ALA A 573 47.53 -6.92 12.60
CA ALA A 573 46.70 -7.59 11.59
C ALA A 573 46.07 -8.90 12.07
N SER A 574 46.12 -9.18 13.38
CA SER A 574 45.57 -10.41 13.96
C SER A 574 45.07 -10.24 15.39
N TRP A 575 44.01 -10.97 15.72
CA TRP A 575 43.33 -10.98 17.02
C TRP A 575 43.06 -12.42 17.43
N VAL A 576 43.62 -12.84 18.56
CA VAL A 576 43.59 -14.25 18.96
C VAL A 576 43.42 -14.46 20.45
N LEU A 577 42.73 -15.54 20.79
CA LEU A 577 42.77 -16.17 22.11
C LEU A 577 43.89 -17.21 22.13
N CYS A 578 44.72 -17.18 23.16
CA CYS A 578 45.92 -17.99 23.30
C CYS A 578 45.88 -18.80 24.59
N ARG A 579 46.30 -20.06 24.51
CA ARG A 579 46.58 -20.91 25.67
C ARG A 579 48.04 -21.34 25.65
N CYS A 580 48.73 -21.12 26.76
CA CYS A 580 50.08 -21.58 27.03
C CYS A 580 50.09 -22.34 28.37
N ASN A 581 49.91 -23.66 28.32
CA ASN A 581 49.74 -24.53 29.50
C ASN A 581 48.48 -24.14 30.28
N ASN A 582 48.67 -23.50 31.43
CA ASN A 582 47.60 -23.02 32.30
C ASN A 582 47.36 -21.52 32.15
N THR A 583 48.20 -20.82 31.37
CA THR A 583 48.05 -19.41 31.11
C THR A 583 47.15 -19.18 29.92
N TRP A 584 46.15 -18.32 30.08
CA TRP A 584 45.24 -17.91 29.03
C TRP A 584 45.33 -16.40 28.85
N VAL A 585 45.50 -15.98 27.60
CA VAL A 585 45.54 -14.56 27.25
C VAL A 585 44.80 -14.34 25.95
N VAL A 586 44.20 -13.18 25.80
CA VAL A 586 43.86 -12.65 24.47
C VAL A 586 44.98 -11.72 24.03
N ARG A 587 45.33 -11.78 22.74
CA ARG A 587 46.49 -11.08 22.18
C ARG A 587 46.14 -10.36 20.89
N HIS A 588 46.55 -9.09 20.82
CA HIS A 588 46.50 -8.26 19.61
C HIS A 588 47.60 -7.19 19.67
N ASN A 589 48.28 -6.91 18.56
CA ASN A 589 49.32 -5.89 18.46
C ASN A 589 50.38 -5.95 19.58
N SER A 590 50.84 -7.17 19.89
CA SER A 590 51.78 -7.46 20.98
C SER A 590 51.30 -7.14 22.40
N LYS A 591 50.05 -6.69 22.57
CA LYS A 591 49.40 -6.54 23.88
C LYS A 591 48.74 -7.86 24.27
N GLU A 592 48.97 -8.29 25.50
CA GLU A 592 48.37 -9.48 26.08
C GLU A 592 47.49 -9.08 27.26
N ILE A 593 46.27 -9.59 27.29
CA ILE A 593 45.34 -9.40 28.40
C ILE A 593 45.03 -10.79 28.96
N PRO A 594 45.34 -11.06 30.24
CA PRO A 594 45.03 -12.34 30.86
C PRO A 594 43.53 -12.54 30.98
N ILE A 595 43.08 -13.77 30.77
CA ILE A 595 41.70 -14.21 30.99
C ILE A 595 41.69 -15.46 31.86
N GLU A 596 40.58 -15.76 32.52
CA GLU A 596 40.44 -16.92 33.41
C GLU A 596 39.28 -17.82 32.97
N PRO A 597 39.46 -18.68 31.96
CA PRO A 597 38.44 -19.63 31.54
C PRO A 597 38.26 -20.77 32.56
N ALA A 598 37.16 -21.52 32.44
CA ALA A 598 36.94 -22.71 33.23
C ALA A 598 38.09 -23.74 33.08
N PRO A 599 38.46 -24.47 34.16
CA PRO A 599 39.65 -25.34 34.20
C PRO A 599 39.62 -26.49 33.17
N HIS A 600 38.46 -26.79 32.59
CA HIS A 600 38.27 -27.84 31.59
C HIS A 600 37.68 -27.32 30.28
N LEU A 601 38.01 -26.10 29.84
CA LEU A 601 37.59 -25.59 28.54
C LEU A 601 37.98 -26.56 27.40
N ARG A 602 36.98 -27.23 26.80
CA ARG A 602 37.18 -28.20 25.71
C ARG A 602 36.79 -27.66 24.34
N ARG A 603 35.99 -26.60 24.32
CA ARG A 603 35.45 -26.03 23.09
C ARG A 603 35.35 -24.53 23.19
N VAL A 604 35.96 -23.84 22.23
CA VAL A 604 35.88 -22.38 22.14
C VAL A 604 34.98 -22.00 20.98
N GLY A 605 33.93 -21.24 21.26
CA GLY A 605 33.10 -20.59 20.26
C GLY A 605 33.69 -19.24 19.89
N ILE A 606 33.69 -18.91 18.61
CA ILE A 606 34.16 -17.64 18.08
C ILE A 606 33.03 -16.99 17.30
N LEU A 607 32.59 -15.81 17.73
CA LEU A 607 31.60 -14.99 17.06
C LEU A 607 32.30 -13.76 16.47
N LEU A 608 32.34 -13.70 15.14
CA LEU A 608 32.76 -12.54 14.39
C LEU A 608 31.52 -11.77 13.96
N ASP A 609 31.38 -10.53 14.42
CA ASP A 609 30.40 -9.58 13.90
C ASP A 609 31.15 -8.55 13.07
N TYR A 610 31.27 -8.81 11.76
CA TYR A 610 32.03 -7.93 10.87
C TYR A 610 31.34 -6.57 10.73
N ASP A 611 30.01 -6.58 10.64
CA ASP A 611 29.20 -5.38 10.40
C ASP A 611 29.25 -4.41 11.58
N ASN A 612 29.22 -4.91 12.81
CA ASN A 612 29.35 -4.08 14.02
C ASN A 612 30.79 -3.94 14.53
N GLY A 613 31.75 -4.59 13.87
CA GLY A 613 33.16 -4.46 14.23
C GLY A 613 33.52 -5.13 15.55
N SER A 614 33.09 -6.39 15.80
CA SER A 614 33.46 -7.10 17.02
C SER A 614 33.89 -8.55 16.78
N LEU A 615 34.75 -9.06 17.68
CA LEU A 615 35.17 -10.47 17.73
C LEU A 615 35.10 -10.97 19.17
N ALA A 616 34.17 -11.87 19.43
CA ALA A 616 33.94 -12.43 20.76
C ALA A 616 34.31 -13.92 20.85
N PHE A 617 34.82 -14.32 22.01
CA PHE A 617 35.21 -15.68 22.35
C PHE A 617 34.34 -16.19 23.49
N TYR A 618 33.91 -17.45 23.40
CA TYR A 618 33.02 -18.09 24.36
C TYR A 618 33.51 -19.50 24.73
N ASP A 619 33.22 -19.93 25.94
CA ASP A 619 33.10 -21.36 26.24
C ASP A 619 31.81 -21.87 25.60
N ALA A 620 31.95 -22.59 24.48
CA ALA A 620 30.80 -23.03 23.70
C ALA A 620 29.91 -24.05 24.43
N LEU A 621 30.46 -24.81 25.39
CA LEU A 621 29.67 -25.82 26.12
C LEU A 621 28.88 -25.20 27.26
N ASN A 622 29.46 -24.19 27.92
CA ASN A 622 28.85 -23.54 29.08
C ASN A 622 28.17 -22.21 28.73
N SER A 623 28.21 -21.79 27.45
CA SER A 623 27.70 -20.50 26.98
C SER A 623 28.27 -19.30 27.74
N LEU A 624 29.54 -19.41 28.19
CA LEU A 624 30.20 -18.40 29.01
C LEU A 624 31.05 -17.48 28.12
N HIS A 625 30.81 -16.17 28.20
CA HIS A 625 31.66 -15.18 27.54
C HIS A 625 33.07 -15.17 28.14
N LEU A 626 34.09 -15.17 27.28
CA LEU A 626 35.50 -15.11 27.68
C LEU A 626 36.08 -13.72 27.45
N TYR A 627 35.89 -13.16 26.26
CA TYR A 627 36.43 -11.85 25.88
C TYR A 627 35.83 -11.35 24.56
N THR A 628 35.76 -10.02 24.38
CA THR A 628 35.40 -9.38 23.10
C THR A 628 36.45 -8.35 22.71
N PHE A 629 36.88 -8.37 21.45
CA PHE A 629 37.60 -7.27 20.82
C PHE A 629 36.61 -6.38 20.07
N ASP A 630 36.74 -5.07 20.24
CA ASP A 630 36.16 -4.07 19.35
C ASP A 630 37.17 -3.72 18.26
N ILE A 631 36.77 -3.86 17.00
CA ILE A 631 37.63 -3.83 15.83
C ILE A 631 37.01 -2.98 14.73
N THR A 632 37.74 -1.98 14.25
CA THR A 632 37.40 -1.30 12.99
C THR A 632 38.01 -2.08 11.82
N PHE A 633 37.22 -2.95 11.18
CA PHE A 633 37.72 -3.77 10.09
C PHE A 633 38.01 -2.93 8.83
N GLY A 634 39.27 -2.96 8.37
CA GLY A 634 39.69 -2.30 7.12
C GLY A 634 39.91 -3.25 5.94
N GLN A 635 39.88 -4.57 6.17
CA GLN A 635 40.12 -5.61 5.17
C GLN A 635 39.34 -6.88 5.53
N PRO A 636 39.04 -7.75 4.56
CA PRO A 636 38.50 -9.08 4.83
C PRO A 636 39.40 -9.88 5.78
N VAL A 637 38.78 -10.59 6.71
CA VAL A 637 39.45 -11.42 7.72
C VAL A 637 39.28 -12.89 7.42
N CYS A 638 40.28 -13.71 7.76
CA CYS A 638 40.16 -15.16 7.72
C CYS A 638 40.36 -15.76 9.12
N PRO A 639 39.66 -16.85 9.46
CA PRO A 639 39.98 -17.65 10.63
C PRO A 639 41.44 -18.10 10.60
N THR A 640 42.13 -18.04 11.73
CA THR A 640 43.55 -18.39 11.82
C THR A 640 43.85 -19.15 13.10
N PHE A 641 44.77 -20.12 12.99
CA PHE A 641 45.05 -21.08 14.04
C PHE A 641 46.55 -21.32 14.15
N THR A 642 47.03 -21.56 15.36
CA THR A 642 48.40 -22.02 15.62
C THR A 642 48.36 -23.15 16.64
N VAL A 643 49.13 -24.22 16.39
CA VAL A 643 49.10 -25.45 17.21
C VAL A 643 50.52 -25.93 17.48
N TRP A 644 50.90 -26.04 18.76
CA TRP A 644 52.22 -26.54 19.14
C TRP A 644 52.21 -27.97 19.65
N ASN A 645 51.08 -28.48 20.13
CA ASN A 645 50.93 -29.87 20.55
C ASN A 645 49.52 -30.42 20.28
N LYS A 646 49.43 -31.75 20.13
CA LYS A 646 48.18 -32.48 19.86
C LYS A 646 47.47 -31.93 18.62
N CYS A 647 46.14 -31.77 18.66
CA CYS A 647 45.37 -31.28 17.52
C CYS A 647 44.21 -30.35 17.94
N LEU A 648 43.77 -29.56 16.98
CA LEU A 648 42.54 -28.76 17.03
C LEU A 648 41.62 -29.21 15.89
N THR A 649 40.32 -29.29 16.16
CA THR A 649 39.32 -29.59 15.13
C THR A 649 38.32 -28.43 15.03
N ILE A 650 38.08 -27.93 13.83
CA ILE A 650 37.15 -26.83 13.57
C ILE A 650 35.76 -27.38 13.22
N ILE A 651 34.72 -26.73 13.73
CA ILE A 651 33.32 -26.95 13.38
C ILE A 651 32.82 -25.63 12.77
N THR A 652 32.52 -25.65 11.46
CA THR A 652 32.20 -24.46 10.68
C THR A 652 30.81 -24.58 10.06
N GLY A 653 30.29 -23.46 9.51
CA GLY A 653 28.94 -23.45 8.94
C GLY A 653 27.81 -23.48 9.98
N LEU A 654 28.13 -23.19 11.24
CA LEU A 654 27.16 -23.24 12.33
C LEU A 654 26.20 -22.04 12.28
N PRO A 655 24.93 -22.22 12.65
CA PRO A 655 24.07 -21.09 12.98
C PRO A 655 24.61 -20.39 14.24
N ILE A 656 24.37 -19.08 14.34
CA ILE A 656 24.67 -18.34 15.58
C ILE A 656 23.70 -18.84 16.66
N PRO A 657 24.19 -19.34 17.81
CA PRO A 657 23.34 -19.78 18.91
C PRO A 657 22.40 -18.68 19.39
N ASP A 658 21.14 -19.01 19.65
CA ASP A 658 20.10 -18.01 19.95
C ASP A 658 20.42 -17.14 21.17
N HIS A 659 21.10 -17.70 22.18
CA HIS A 659 21.54 -16.97 23.37
C HIS A 659 22.65 -15.93 23.10
N LEU A 660 23.31 -15.99 21.94
CA LEU A 660 24.30 -15.01 21.47
C LEU A 660 23.70 -14.00 20.49
N ASP A 661 22.50 -14.29 19.98
CA ASP A 661 21.79 -13.44 19.03
C ASP A 661 20.94 -12.35 19.73
N SER A 662 20.70 -12.50 21.04
CA SER A 662 19.83 -11.66 21.88
C SER A 662 20.41 -10.31 22.34
N SER A 663 21.50 -9.83 21.72
CA SER A 663 22.08 -8.50 22.01
C SER A 663 21.20 -7.32 21.59
N GLU A 664 20.04 -7.56 20.95
CA GLU A 664 19.09 -6.53 20.50
C GLU A 664 17.83 -6.38 21.42
N GLN A 665 17.68 -7.16 22.50
CA GLN A 665 16.51 -7.05 23.40
C GLN A 665 16.64 -6.01 24.53
N LEU A 666 17.74 -5.27 24.59
CA LEU A 666 17.96 -4.18 25.54
C LEU A 666 18.31 -2.88 24.80
N ALA A 667 17.33 -2.30 24.11
CA ALA A 667 17.34 -0.90 23.68
C ALA A 667 15.91 -0.35 23.66
#